data_AF-A0A975IHA7-F1
#
_entry.id   AF-A0A975IHA7-F1
#
_cell.length_a   1.000
_cell.length_b   1.000
_cell.length_c   1.000
_cell.angle_alpha   90.00
_cell.angle_beta   90.00
_cell.angle_gamma   90.00
#
_symmetry.space_group_name_H-M   'P 1'
#
loop_
_entity.id
_entity.type
_entity.pdbx_description
1 polymer ?
#
loop_
_entity_poly.entity_id
_entity_poly.type
_entity_poly.pdbx_seq_one_letter_code
_entity_poly.pdbx_strand_id
1 'polypeptide(L)'
;MKIKTIRAGTLVWSVLTAVLAGLSSTASAGLSFNPNVTPAQMAAVLDGPGLSIQNAQITRGAGEQYGVLGGAKALLGFESGIFLTTGRVASLQPPNNTGSYSYDTPQALYRDADLLAISPYAKYDPVAFEFDIVPQGDRANFVFSFGSEEYPEFVCSQYNDAFGLFITGPGISGTRNAAFLPNTQTPIAVNNVNGGAAGSQADGAACQLSNTGYFIDNGNGTGSSASQLDGFTKTLTTAITGLQAGQVYHVKLAMADARDSGYDSGAAFKWLTSTNSTPVDLALTASTNRPNPSYNSTVELTWTVSNSSATAASLTQVGLEWPAGLTWLSDNAGGAYNPATGEWQAGDIPAGGSKSITIRAQVATAAQYAIVGEILYAFNEDPDSTPFNRHINANEDDTATVLLSPVENNAPTMPATATATAAENQYAVTPAVQAVDPDGDVLSYSISGGADAGRFLVNSSTGVLTFIAAPDYEKPVDADKNNSYVVQVTVSDGKLSATQTLTITVGNVNEAPTLPATTIFPVLENQTIAATVSGTDVDGNVLNYSISGGADAAKFAVNASTGGLMFIAAPDYEKPADADKNNSYVVQVTVSDGKLSATQTLTITVGNVNEKPTLPASATVSVLENQTVVTPAVQAVDPDGEALSYSISGGADAGKFVVNASTGVLTFIAAPDYENPADADKNNSYVVQVTVSDGKLMATQTVTVNVTNDTTENALPVILPGNNAATHTQNYVENSTNLLVLDYDATDADGDTEGSGLTWLLTGGDDKWAFTIHPTEGWLEFTGAPDFERPLDADKKNTYEVQVTVCDSKGGCASQKLTVALTNVAEDSDGDGIPDALEIQEGIADPYTDGKDTDGDKVPDYLDNDDDGDGLLTQYEVADPNTDGDLADARDTDGDKIPDYLDADDDGDGKPTATEKADLNGDKNPADAVDSDDDGIPNYLDNNDEPSVHLSVRAYLQGAYNTQTGLMTDKLLTKGFLPKPQPFDKLVTSFGYTVFEGVPPFNHFGKEVMSDSVKAMPAGNTPVDWMLLELRDVDDPVKRVAAKATLLQRDGDVINAETGSTNIVFRGVPPGDYYVVLRHRNHIGVMTATRLSLTETATVIDFTQPSYAVYGNNQRYLAGDKAFLWAGDANNSNSVVGSGPGSDANIMLGSLLISPDNTLVTTHFKMAGYYATDLNLDGLTVFSGPGNDLNLLFGNIMVHPLNDNSNANFVIYGAVPR
;
A
#
# COMPACT_ATOMS: atom_id res chain seq x y z
N MET A 1 6.53 -36.03 58.41
CA MET A 1 5.66 -37.13 57.90
C MET A 1 5.92 -37.27 56.40
N LYS A 2 5.75 -38.43 55.75
CA LYS A 2 5.86 -38.47 54.28
C LYS A 2 4.64 -37.77 53.68
N ILE A 3 4.86 -36.66 52.96
CA ILE A 3 3.83 -36.04 52.12
C ILE A 3 3.33 -37.12 51.16
N LYS A 4 2.01 -37.24 51.05
CA LYS A 4 1.33 -38.25 50.24
C LYS A 4 1.34 -37.76 48.78
N THR A 5 2.52 -37.78 48.15
CA THR A 5 2.73 -37.39 46.75
C THR A 5 1.60 -37.95 45.89
N ILE A 6 0.96 -37.06 45.12
CA ILE A 6 -0.33 -37.26 44.44
C ILE A 6 -0.42 -38.68 43.87
N ARG A 7 -1.27 -39.49 44.50
CA ARG A 7 -1.24 -40.95 44.30
C ARG A 7 -2.05 -41.33 43.06
N ALA A 8 -1.47 -41.06 41.89
CA ALA A 8 -1.98 -41.37 40.56
C ALA A 8 -3.43 -40.90 40.34
N GLY A 9 -3.60 -39.66 39.86
CA GLY A 9 -4.89 -39.11 39.44
C GLY A 9 -5.67 -40.03 38.49
N THR A 10 -4.97 -40.90 37.75
CA THR A 10 -5.53 -41.97 36.91
C THR A 10 -6.53 -42.89 37.63
N LEU A 11 -6.30 -43.26 38.90
CA LEU A 11 -7.10 -44.30 39.55
C LEU A 11 -8.42 -43.75 40.12
N VAL A 12 -8.38 -42.59 40.80
CA VAL A 12 -9.59 -41.92 41.30
C VAL A 12 -10.45 -41.45 40.13
N TRP A 13 -9.84 -40.85 39.10
CA TRP A 13 -10.57 -40.51 37.86
C TRP A 13 -11.19 -41.74 37.20
N SER A 14 -10.50 -42.88 37.10
CA SER A 14 -11.09 -44.06 36.45
C SER A 14 -12.38 -44.58 37.13
N VAL A 15 -12.57 -44.31 38.43
CA VAL A 15 -13.82 -44.60 39.13
C VAL A 15 -14.85 -43.48 38.90
N LEU A 16 -14.43 -42.21 39.00
CA LEU A 16 -15.30 -41.04 38.79
C LEU A 16 -15.88 -41.02 37.36
N THR A 17 -15.06 -41.24 36.34
CA THR A 17 -15.48 -41.34 34.94
C THR A 17 -16.44 -42.52 34.72
N ALA A 18 -16.28 -43.64 35.44
CA ALA A 18 -17.19 -44.78 35.35
C ALA A 18 -18.55 -44.53 36.04
N VAL A 19 -18.59 -43.67 37.07
CA VAL A 19 -19.85 -43.23 37.72
C VAL A 19 -20.61 -42.25 36.83
N LEU A 20 -19.89 -41.31 36.19
CA LEU A 20 -20.45 -40.32 35.26
C LEU A 20 -20.88 -40.95 33.92
N ALA A 21 -20.16 -41.95 33.41
CA ALA A 21 -20.52 -42.67 32.18
C ALA A 21 -21.81 -43.52 32.28
N GLY A 22 -22.44 -43.60 33.46
CA GLY A 22 -23.78 -44.17 33.65
C GLY A 22 -24.92 -43.21 33.30
N LEU A 23 -24.64 -41.93 33.06
CA LEU A 23 -25.63 -40.93 32.67
C LEU A 23 -26.02 -41.13 31.20
N SER A 24 -27.30 -41.44 30.93
CA SER A 24 -27.76 -41.88 29.62
C SER A 24 -27.80 -40.75 28.58
N SER A 25 -27.11 -40.92 27.46
CA SER A 25 -27.00 -39.93 26.40
C SER A 25 -28.28 -39.78 25.56
N THR A 26 -29.09 -38.77 25.88
CA THR A 26 -30.05 -38.14 24.95
C THR A 26 -29.73 -36.65 24.87
N ALA A 27 -29.68 -36.08 23.67
CA ALA A 27 -29.15 -34.74 23.45
C ALA A 27 -30.07 -33.63 24.01
N SER A 28 -29.82 -33.23 25.25
CA SER A 28 -30.25 -31.98 25.86
C SER A 28 -29.21 -31.56 26.91
N ALA A 29 -28.81 -30.29 26.92
CA ALA A 29 -27.80 -29.77 27.83
C ALA A 29 -28.43 -29.36 29.18
N GLY A 30 -28.95 -30.34 29.91
CA GLY A 30 -29.70 -30.14 31.17
C GLY A 30 -29.22 -30.98 32.34
N LEU A 31 -29.73 -30.67 33.52
CA LEU A 31 -29.42 -31.34 34.78
C LEU A 31 -29.71 -32.86 34.70
N SER A 32 -28.69 -33.66 34.97
CA SER A 32 -28.74 -35.13 34.91
C SER A 32 -28.41 -35.75 36.27
N PHE A 33 -28.95 -36.94 36.52
CA PHE A 33 -28.91 -37.58 37.84
C PHE A 33 -28.78 -39.10 37.75
N ASN A 34 -27.98 -39.67 38.67
CA ASN A 34 -27.77 -41.11 38.81
C ASN A 34 -28.08 -41.56 40.27
N PRO A 35 -29.24 -42.19 40.52
CA PRO A 35 -29.58 -42.76 41.84
C PRO A 35 -28.88 -44.11 42.10
N ASN A 36 -28.36 -44.77 41.07
CA ASN A 36 -27.81 -46.14 41.17
C ASN A 36 -26.35 -46.13 41.67
N VAL A 37 -26.10 -45.40 42.76
CA VAL A 37 -24.78 -45.18 43.34
C VAL A 37 -24.69 -45.71 44.77
N THR A 38 -23.53 -46.24 45.13
CA THR A 38 -23.24 -46.63 46.52
C THR A 38 -22.76 -45.44 47.35
N PRO A 39 -22.91 -45.47 48.69
CA PRO A 39 -22.34 -44.47 49.59
C PRO A 39 -20.83 -44.22 49.38
N ALA A 40 -20.08 -45.26 48.95
CA ALA A 40 -18.66 -45.14 48.63
C ALA A 40 -18.39 -44.39 47.31
N GLN A 41 -19.30 -44.46 46.33
CA GLN A 41 -19.21 -43.66 45.10
C GLN A 41 -19.60 -42.20 45.36
N MET A 42 -20.63 -41.95 46.20
CA MET A 42 -20.96 -40.60 46.66
C MET A 42 -19.78 -39.95 47.42
N ALA A 43 -19.14 -40.70 48.30
CA ALA A 43 -17.93 -40.24 48.99
C ALA A 43 -16.76 -39.95 48.05
N ALA A 44 -16.59 -40.73 46.98
CA ALA A 44 -15.55 -40.50 45.97
C ALA A 44 -15.81 -39.26 45.09
N VAL A 45 -17.06 -38.82 44.97
CA VAL A 45 -17.41 -37.52 44.34
C VAL A 45 -17.12 -36.37 45.31
N LEU A 46 -17.39 -36.55 46.61
CA LEU A 46 -17.08 -35.55 47.63
C LEU A 46 -15.59 -35.39 47.98
N ASP A 47 -14.71 -36.32 47.59
CA ASP A 47 -13.30 -36.41 48.00
C ASP A 47 -12.41 -35.34 47.34
N GLY A 48 -12.63 -34.07 47.72
CA GLY A 48 -11.91 -32.91 47.21
C GLY A 48 -10.54 -32.68 47.84
N PRO A 49 -9.79 -31.68 47.33
CA PRO A 49 -8.39 -31.46 47.70
C PRO A 49 -8.20 -31.10 49.17
N GLY A 50 -7.04 -31.51 49.71
CA GLY A 50 -6.63 -31.22 51.08
C GLY A 50 -7.17 -32.18 52.15
N LEU A 51 -8.07 -33.13 51.86
CA LEU A 51 -8.54 -34.12 52.84
C LEU A 51 -8.57 -35.56 52.28
N SER A 52 -9.25 -36.46 53.00
CA SER A 52 -9.72 -37.74 52.46
C SER A 52 -10.96 -38.22 53.21
N ILE A 53 -11.95 -38.76 52.50
CA ILE A 53 -13.21 -39.29 53.04
C ILE A 53 -13.15 -40.83 53.22
N GLN A 54 -13.78 -41.35 54.27
CA GLN A 54 -13.90 -42.78 54.56
C GLN A 54 -15.23 -43.12 55.28
N ASN A 55 -15.51 -44.41 55.48
CA ASN A 55 -16.63 -44.93 56.29
C ASN A 55 -18.04 -44.43 55.89
N ALA A 56 -18.23 -44.03 54.63
CA ALA A 56 -19.45 -43.41 54.15
C ALA A 56 -20.66 -44.37 54.08
N GLN A 57 -21.81 -43.88 54.54
CA GLN A 57 -23.05 -44.63 54.71
C GLN A 57 -24.28 -43.70 54.66
N ILE A 58 -25.38 -44.17 54.05
CA ILE A 58 -26.69 -43.53 54.20
C ILE A 58 -27.32 -44.09 55.47
N THR A 59 -27.69 -43.23 56.41
CA THR A 59 -28.31 -43.64 57.68
C THR A 59 -29.81 -43.38 57.73
N ARG A 60 -30.32 -42.43 56.94
CA ARG A 60 -31.75 -42.20 56.69
C ARG A 60 -32.01 -41.87 55.22
N GLY A 61 -33.19 -42.23 54.76
CA GLY A 61 -33.69 -41.92 53.43
C GLY A 61 -33.79 -43.12 52.48
N ALA A 62 -34.66 -42.99 51.49
CA ALA A 62 -34.91 -43.96 50.43
C ALA A 62 -33.93 -43.80 49.25
N GLY A 63 -33.74 -44.85 48.45
CA GLY A 63 -32.82 -44.82 47.29
C GLY A 63 -33.23 -43.88 46.13
N GLU A 64 -34.35 -43.16 46.27
CA GLU A 64 -34.83 -42.13 45.33
C GLU A 64 -34.54 -40.69 45.84
N GLN A 65 -34.04 -40.55 47.07
CA GLN A 65 -33.74 -39.27 47.75
C GLN A 65 -32.27 -38.81 47.61
N TYR A 66 -31.39 -39.61 47.00
CA TYR A 66 -29.96 -39.29 46.92
C TYR A 66 -29.27 -39.89 45.70
N GLY A 67 -28.17 -39.28 45.27
CA GLY A 67 -27.32 -39.84 44.22
C GLY A 67 -26.22 -38.88 43.75
N VAL A 68 -25.76 -39.07 42.51
CA VAL A 68 -24.75 -38.22 41.85
C VAL A 68 -25.42 -37.40 40.75
N LEU A 69 -25.05 -36.12 40.65
CA LEU A 69 -25.54 -35.17 39.63
C LEU A 69 -24.44 -34.82 38.60
N GLY A 70 -24.84 -34.47 37.39
CA GLY A 70 -23.97 -34.00 36.29
C GLY A 70 -24.72 -33.06 35.34
N GLY A 71 -24.04 -32.30 34.48
CA GLY A 71 -24.68 -31.31 33.60
C GLY A 71 -25.19 -30.07 34.35
N ALA A 72 -24.72 -29.83 35.58
CA ALA A 72 -25.32 -28.84 36.49
C ALA A 72 -24.69 -27.45 36.42
N LYS A 73 -23.62 -27.24 35.63
CA LYS A 73 -22.81 -26.02 35.64
C LYS A 73 -23.60 -24.75 35.34
N ALA A 74 -24.65 -24.84 34.51
CA ALA A 74 -25.52 -23.72 34.17
C ALA A 74 -26.44 -23.27 35.34
N LEU A 75 -26.86 -24.19 36.20
CA LEU A 75 -27.76 -23.92 37.34
C LEU A 75 -26.99 -23.65 38.64
N LEU A 76 -25.94 -24.44 38.91
CA LEU A 76 -25.24 -24.47 40.20
C LEU A 76 -23.81 -23.91 40.13
N GLY A 77 -23.30 -23.51 38.96
CA GLY A 77 -21.92 -23.07 38.77
C GLY A 77 -20.87 -24.20 38.82
N PHE A 78 -21.26 -25.45 39.10
CA PHE A 78 -20.38 -26.61 39.07
C PHE A 78 -20.98 -27.77 38.28
N GLU A 79 -20.13 -28.52 37.58
CA GLU A 79 -20.55 -29.51 36.60
C GLU A 79 -21.19 -30.76 37.20
N SER A 80 -20.62 -31.28 38.29
CA SER A 80 -21.06 -32.52 38.95
C SER A 80 -20.82 -32.48 40.46
N GLY A 81 -21.50 -33.37 41.18
CA GLY A 81 -21.53 -33.42 42.64
C GLY A 81 -22.42 -34.56 43.16
N ILE A 82 -22.72 -34.56 44.46
CA ILE A 82 -23.80 -35.40 45.03
C ILE A 82 -25.05 -34.56 45.27
N PHE A 83 -26.22 -35.19 45.21
CA PHE A 83 -27.50 -34.56 45.54
C PHE A 83 -28.18 -35.33 46.66
N LEU A 84 -28.83 -34.60 47.57
CA LEU A 84 -29.73 -35.08 48.61
C LEU A 84 -31.05 -34.31 48.50
N THR A 85 -32.17 -34.97 48.72
CA THR A 85 -33.50 -34.36 48.75
C THR A 85 -34.40 -35.06 49.74
N THR A 86 -35.42 -34.36 50.22
CA THR A 86 -36.56 -34.96 50.94
C THR A 86 -37.57 -35.58 49.98
N GLY A 87 -37.78 -34.99 48.82
CA GLY A 87 -38.60 -35.55 47.74
C GLY A 87 -37.98 -36.70 46.95
N ARG A 88 -38.51 -36.94 45.75
CA ARG A 88 -37.87 -37.80 44.75
C ARG A 88 -37.08 -36.94 43.79
N VAL A 89 -35.80 -37.27 43.55
CA VAL A 89 -35.02 -36.53 42.56
C VAL A 89 -35.64 -36.58 41.15
N ALA A 90 -36.36 -37.66 40.83
CA ALA A 90 -37.09 -37.80 39.57
C ALA A 90 -38.25 -36.81 39.39
N SER A 91 -38.81 -36.23 40.46
CA SER A 91 -39.80 -35.15 40.37
C SER A 91 -39.19 -33.75 40.48
N LEU A 92 -37.91 -33.63 40.88
CA LEU A 92 -37.17 -32.36 40.92
C LEU A 92 -36.41 -32.03 39.62
N GLN A 93 -36.49 -32.91 38.62
CA GLN A 93 -35.87 -32.73 37.29
C GLN A 93 -36.63 -31.69 36.43
N PRO A 94 -35.94 -30.94 35.57
CA PRO A 94 -36.55 -29.93 34.70
C PRO A 94 -37.50 -30.49 33.64
N PRO A 95 -38.38 -29.64 33.04
CA PRO A 95 -38.52 -28.20 33.29
C PRO A 95 -39.47 -27.89 34.47
N ASN A 96 -39.31 -26.73 35.10
CA ASN A 96 -40.29 -26.20 36.05
C ASN A 96 -41.64 -25.97 35.35
N ASN A 97 -42.60 -26.85 35.60
CA ASN A 97 -43.95 -26.80 35.01
C ASN A 97 -45.09 -27.09 36.01
N THR A 98 -44.77 -27.43 37.27
CA THR A 98 -45.75 -27.63 38.35
C THR A 98 -45.45 -26.71 39.52
N GLY A 99 -46.11 -25.54 39.58
CA GLY A 99 -46.08 -24.64 40.76
C GLY A 99 -46.90 -25.18 41.93
N SER A 100 -46.59 -26.40 42.37
CA SER A 100 -47.28 -27.19 43.38
C SER A 100 -46.52 -28.48 43.65
N TYR A 101 -46.46 -28.87 44.94
CA TYR A 101 -46.01 -30.14 45.52
C TYR A 101 -45.51 -31.22 44.55
N SER A 102 -44.24 -31.61 44.69
CA SER A 102 -43.73 -32.86 44.10
C SER A 102 -44.07 -34.10 44.96
N TYR A 103 -43.33 -35.20 44.85
CA TYR A 103 -43.89 -36.55 45.08
C TYR A 103 -43.31 -37.27 46.32
N ASP A 104 -43.88 -36.95 47.50
CA ASP A 104 -43.79 -37.63 48.82
C ASP A 104 -43.16 -39.05 48.79
N THR A 105 -42.18 -39.26 49.67
CA THR A 105 -41.46 -40.53 49.89
C THR A 105 -41.90 -41.16 51.22
N PRO A 106 -43.10 -41.77 51.30
CA PRO A 106 -43.85 -41.92 52.55
C PRO A 106 -43.09 -42.66 53.66
N GLN A 107 -42.43 -41.88 54.52
CA GLN A 107 -41.48 -42.34 55.53
C GLN A 107 -41.98 -42.10 56.97
N ALA A 108 -41.33 -42.77 57.92
CA ALA A 108 -41.66 -42.63 59.33
C ALA A 108 -41.00 -41.38 59.92
N LEU A 109 -41.83 -40.42 60.37
CA LEU A 109 -41.46 -39.21 61.13
C LEU A 109 -40.20 -39.40 62.00
N TYR A 110 -39.13 -38.70 61.66
CA TYR A 110 -37.85 -38.78 62.37
C TYR A 110 -37.52 -37.46 63.06
N ARG A 111 -36.97 -37.53 64.27
CA ARG A 111 -36.62 -36.35 65.07
C ARG A 111 -35.11 -36.34 65.28
N ASP A 112 -34.39 -35.87 64.28
CA ASP A 112 -32.96 -35.63 64.44
C ASP A 112 -32.76 -34.42 65.38
N ALA A 113 -31.94 -34.60 66.42
CA ALA A 113 -31.75 -33.59 67.45
C ALA A 113 -30.97 -32.37 66.94
N ASP A 114 -30.15 -32.53 65.91
CA ASP A 114 -29.33 -31.46 65.34
C ASP A 114 -30.14 -30.63 64.32
N LEU A 115 -31.00 -31.28 63.49
CA LEU A 115 -31.93 -30.56 62.60
C LEU A 115 -32.98 -29.75 63.35
N LEU A 116 -33.53 -30.30 64.46
CA LEU A 116 -34.51 -29.59 65.29
C LEU A 116 -33.94 -28.36 66.01
N ALA A 117 -32.61 -28.18 66.02
CA ALA A 117 -31.96 -26.95 66.47
C ALA A 117 -31.88 -25.86 65.38
N ILE A 118 -32.11 -26.21 64.10
CA ILE A 118 -32.20 -25.28 62.97
C ILE A 118 -33.66 -24.91 62.70
N SER A 119 -34.53 -25.91 62.49
CA SER A 119 -35.97 -25.72 62.29
C SER A 119 -36.74 -26.65 63.23
N PRO A 120 -37.51 -26.13 64.23
CA PRO A 120 -38.23 -26.95 65.20
C PRO A 120 -39.31 -27.88 64.62
N TYR A 121 -39.59 -27.79 63.32
CA TYR A 121 -40.58 -28.59 62.61
C TYR A 121 -40.00 -29.52 61.55
N ALA A 122 -38.70 -29.42 61.21
CA ALA A 122 -37.98 -30.31 60.30
C ALA A 122 -37.96 -31.75 60.84
N LYS A 123 -38.76 -32.64 60.24
CA LYS A 123 -38.97 -34.03 60.73
C LYS A 123 -39.63 -35.00 59.72
N TYR A 124 -40.12 -34.49 58.59
CA TYR A 124 -40.68 -35.31 57.52
C TYR A 124 -39.57 -35.72 56.53
N ASP A 125 -39.88 -36.73 55.71
CA ASP A 125 -39.04 -37.34 54.67
C ASP A 125 -37.52 -37.25 54.84
N PRO A 126 -36.99 -37.77 55.97
CA PRO A 126 -35.64 -37.49 56.45
C PRO A 126 -34.56 -38.19 55.61
N VAL A 127 -33.67 -37.42 54.99
CA VAL A 127 -32.45 -37.93 54.34
C VAL A 127 -31.22 -37.63 55.21
N ALA A 128 -30.32 -38.61 55.37
CA ALA A 128 -29.06 -38.43 56.10
C ALA A 128 -27.91 -39.26 55.51
N PHE A 129 -26.82 -38.58 55.15
CA PHE A 129 -25.58 -39.16 54.65
C PHE A 129 -24.44 -38.88 55.65
N GLU A 130 -23.83 -39.94 56.16
CA GLU A 130 -22.80 -39.87 57.21
C GLU A 130 -21.48 -40.47 56.71
N PHE A 131 -20.36 -39.83 57.04
CA PHE A 131 -19.02 -40.26 56.68
C PHE A 131 -17.96 -39.67 57.61
N ASP A 132 -16.75 -40.20 57.58
CA ASP A 132 -15.62 -39.63 58.32
C ASP A 132 -14.67 -38.90 57.36
N ILE A 133 -14.09 -37.77 57.80
CA ILE A 133 -13.06 -37.02 57.08
C ILE A 133 -11.75 -36.98 57.85
N VAL A 134 -10.65 -36.86 57.11
CA VAL A 134 -9.30 -36.61 57.65
C VAL A 134 -8.71 -35.37 56.96
N PRO A 135 -8.79 -34.16 57.55
CA PRO A 135 -8.23 -32.94 56.96
C PRO A 135 -6.70 -32.92 57.02
N GLN A 136 -6.05 -32.27 56.04
CA GLN A 136 -4.60 -31.99 56.07
C GLN A 136 -4.29 -30.59 56.62
N GLY A 137 -5.26 -29.68 56.62
CA GLY A 137 -5.18 -28.38 57.29
C GLY A 137 -5.96 -28.33 58.61
N ASP A 138 -6.17 -27.12 59.13
CA ASP A 138 -6.97 -26.82 60.33
C ASP A 138 -8.39 -26.34 60.00
N ARG A 139 -8.75 -26.32 58.72
CA ARG A 139 -10.09 -26.02 58.21
C ARG A 139 -10.62 -27.13 57.32
N ALA A 140 -11.94 -27.29 57.28
CA ALA A 140 -12.64 -28.05 56.24
C ALA A 140 -13.75 -27.18 55.65
N ASN A 141 -13.86 -27.17 54.32
CA ASN A 141 -14.78 -26.32 53.59
C ASN A 141 -15.72 -27.15 52.71
N PHE A 142 -16.91 -26.63 52.50
CA PHE A 142 -18.05 -27.35 51.92
C PHE A 142 -18.65 -26.48 50.83
N VAL A 143 -18.67 -26.97 49.59
CA VAL A 143 -19.18 -26.23 48.42
C VAL A 143 -20.54 -26.81 48.05
N PHE A 144 -21.62 -26.06 48.27
CA PHE A 144 -22.99 -26.55 48.08
C PHE A 144 -24.00 -25.47 47.67
N SER A 145 -25.15 -25.92 47.16
CA SER A 145 -26.35 -25.10 46.94
C SER A 145 -27.56 -25.82 47.52
N PHE A 146 -28.51 -25.08 48.08
CA PHE A 146 -29.79 -25.56 48.61
C PHE A 146 -30.94 -24.95 47.81
N GLY A 147 -32.06 -25.65 47.65
CA GLY A 147 -33.26 -25.16 46.96
C GLY A 147 -34.53 -25.85 47.45
N SER A 148 -35.70 -25.28 47.14
CA SER A 148 -36.99 -25.71 47.70
C SER A 148 -38.18 -25.34 46.80
N GLU A 149 -39.27 -26.09 46.90
CA GLU A 149 -40.62 -25.74 46.40
C GLU A 149 -41.39 -24.82 47.38
N GLU A 150 -40.84 -24.52 48.57
CA GLU A 150 -41.40 -23.49 49.49
C GLU A 150 -41.24 -22.05 48.95
N TYR A 151 -40.43 -21.84 47.90
CA TYR A 151 -40.13 -20.53 47.31
C TYR A 151 -41.10 -20.14 46.18
N PRO A 152 -41.41 -18.84 46.00
CA PRO A 152 -41.38 -17.76 46.98
C PRO A 152 -42.58 -17.77 47.96
N GLU A 153 -43.60 -18.60 47.72
CA GLU A 153 -44.90 -18.61 48.43
C GLU A 153 -44.83 -18.63 49.95
N PHE A 154 -43.96 -19.45 50.53
CA PHE A 154 -43.95 -19.75 51.96
C PHE A 154 -42.82 -19.05 52.73
N VAL A 155 -42.09 -18.14 52.07
CA VAL A 155 -41.08 -17.29 52.72
C VAL A 155 -41.70 -16.45 53.85
N CYS A 156 -41.09 -16.47 55.03
CA CYS A 156 -41.61 -15.94 56.28
C CYS A 156 -42.84 -16.69 56.84
N SER A 157 -42.87 -18.02 56.69
CA SER A 157 -43.88 -18.89 57.31
C SER A 157 -43.29 -19.98 58.23
N GLN A 158 -44.15 -20.77 58.86
CA GLN A 158 -43.76 -21.96 59.63
C GLN A 158 -43.31 -23.16 58.78
N TYR A 159 -43.55 -23.10 57.48
CA TYR A 159 -42.91 -23.91 56.44
C TYR A 159 -41.54 -23.24 56.20
N ASN A 160 -40.50 -23.96 56.56
CA ASN A 160 -39.13 -23.48 56.66
C ASN A 160 -38.21 -24.69 56.79
N ASP A 161 -37.93 -25.28 55.65
CA ASP A 161 -37.06 -26.44 55.53
C ASP A 161 -35.63 -26.10 55.93
N ALA A 162 -34.93 -27.12 56.44
CA ALA A 162 -33.61 -26.96 57.03
C ALA A 162 -32.65 -28.04 56.54
N PHE A 163 -31.61 -27.59 55.84
CA PHE A 163 -30.40 -28.37 55.62
C PHE A 163 -29.42 -28.16 56.79
N GLY A 164 -28.82 -29.25 57.28
CA GLY A 164 -27.82 -29.21 58.35
C GLY A 164 -26.55 -29.97 57.98
N LEU A 165 -25.40 -29.33 58.18
CA LEU A 165 -24.08 -29.92 57.98
C LEU A 165 -23.37 -30.03 59.33
N PHE A 166 -23.36 -31.23 59.89
CA PHE A 166 -23.00 -31.46 61.28
C PHE A 166 -21.66 -32.18 61.40
N ILE A 167 -20.74 -31.63 62.20
CA ILE A 167 -19.44 -32.24 62.50
C ILE A 167 -19.29 -32.56 63.99
N THR A 168 -18.58 -33.65 64.29
CA THR A 168 -18.09 -34.02 65.62
C THR A 168 -16.65 -34.54 65.53
N GLY A 169 -15.85 -34.38 66.59
CA GLY A 169 -14.48 -34.91 66.63
C GLY A 169 -13.54 -34.12 67.56
N PRO A 170 -12.22 -34.38 67.51
CA PRO A 170 -11.24 -33.77 68.41
C PRO A 170 -11.27 -32.23 68.41
N GLY A 171 -11.40 -31.64 69.59
CA GLY A 171 -11.51 -30.17 69.75
C GLY A 171 -12.93 -29.60 69.56
N ILE A 172 -13.92 -30.41 69.19
CA ILE A 172 -15.33 -30.00 69.06
C ILE A 172 -16.14 -30.57 70.23
N SER A 173 -16.85 -29.70 70.94
CA SER A 173 -17.68 -30.07 72.10
C SER A 173 -19.13 -30.28 71.68
N GLY A 174 -19.54 -31.53 71.51
CA GLY A 174 -20.85 -31.89 70.93
C GLY A 174 -20.86 -31.72 69.41
N THR A 175 -22.05 -31.57 68.84
CA THR A 175 -22.24 -31.29 67.41
C THR A 175 -21.99 -29.82 67.10
N ARG A 176 -21.36 -29.52 65.95
CA ARG A 176 -21.29 -28.17 65.38
C ARG A 176 -21.89 -28.16 63.98
N ASN A 177 -22.82 -27.24 63.69
CA ASN A 177 -23.30 -26.99 62.32
C ASN A 177 -22.27 -26.19 61.51
N ALA A 178 -22.28 -26.33 60.19
CA ALA A 178 -21.48 -25.59 59.22
C ALA A 178 -22.30 -25.03 58.05
N ALA A 179 -23.56 -25.43 57.91
CA ALA A 179 -24.48 -24.87 56.93
C ALA A 179 -24.98 -23.49 57.40
N PHE A 180 -24.10 -22.49 57.27
CA PHE A 180 -24.36 -21.07 57.54
C PHE A 180 -24.08 -20.24 56.28
N LEU A 181 -24.79 -19.13 56.09
CA LEU A 181 -24.44 -18.16 55.05
C LEU A 181 -23.00 -17.64 55.26
N PRO A 182 -22.18 -17.48 54.19
CA PRO A 182 -20.81 -17.01 54.29
C PRO A 182 -20.66 -15.75 55.14
N ASN A 183 -19.64 -15.73 56.00
CA ASN A 183 -19.36 -14.66 56.97
C ASN A 183 -20.48 -14.34 57.99
N THR A 184 -21.45 -15.24 58.20
CA THR A 184 -22.52 -15.09 59.21
C THR A 184 -22.59 -16.26 60.20
N GLN A 185 -23.59 -16.22 61.10
CA GLN A 185 -24.05 -17.38 61.89
C GLN A 185 -25.51 -17.72 61.56
N THR A 186 -26.01 -17.30 60.40
CA THR A 186 -27.39 -17.50 59.94
C THR A 186 -27.47 -18.84 59.20
N PRO A 187 -28.21 -19.85 59.71
CA PRO A 187 -28.21 -21.19 59.11
C PRO A 187 -29.00 -21.22 57.79
N ILE A 188 -28.64 -22.14 56.89
CA ILE A 188 -29.36 -22.31 55.62
C ILE A 188 -30.74 -22.92 55.87
N ALA A 189 -31.77 -22.15 55.52
CA ALA A 189 -33.19 -22.49 55.58
C ALA A 189 -33.97 -21.51 54.70
N VAL A 190 -35.18 -21.86 54.28
CA VAL A 190 -35.99 -21.06 53.33
C VAL A 190 -36.29 -19.63 53.84
N ASN A 191 -36.59 -19.46 55.14
CA ASN A 191 -36.79 -18.14 55.72
C ASN A 191 -35.49 -17.29 55.81
N ASN A 192 -34.31 -17.88 55.58
CA ASN A 192 -33.02 -17.22 55.75
C ASN A 192 -32.31 -16.84 54.44
N VAL A 193 -32.68 -17.45 53.30
CA VAL A 193 -32.20 -17.08 51.96
C VAL A 193 -33.39 -17.09 51.02
N ASN A 194 -33.72 -15.95 50.39
CA ASN A 194 -34.94 -15.77 49.61
C ASN A 194 -34.84 -14.48 48.76
N GLY A 195 -35.85 -14.23 47.91
CA GLY A 195 -35.94 -13.04 47.05
C GLY A 195 -36.19 -11.69 47.77
N GLY A 196 -36.22 -11.64 49.10
CA GLY A 196 -36.28 -10.38 49.87
C GLY A 196 -37.68 -9.79 50.07
N ALA A 197 -38.72 -10.51 49.66
CA ALA A 197 -40.11 -10.27 50.04
C ALA A 197 -40.61 -11.44 50.91
N ALA A 198 -41.56 -11.15 51.80
CA ALA A 198 -42.35 -12.21 52.42
C ALA A 198 -43.31 -12.83 51.38
N GLY A 199 -43.50 -14.13 51.44
CA GLY A 199 -44.27 -14.89 50.47
C GLY A 199 -45.79 -14.67 50.54
N SER A 200 -46.51 -15.14 49.52
CA SER A 200 -47.97 -15.01 49.43
C SER A 200 -48.73 -15.77 50.54
N GLN A 201 -48.08 -16.74 51.19
CA GLN A 201 -48.58 -17.56 52.31
C GLN A 201 -47.84 -17.29 53.64
N ALA A 202 -47.09 -16.18 53.75
CA ALA A 202 -46.36 -15.83 54.97
C ALA A 202 -47.28 -15.73 56.20
N ASP A 203 -46.92 -16.42 57.30
CA ASP A 203 -47.68 -16.41 58.56
C ASP A 203 -47.08 -15.50 59.66
N GLY A 204 -45.93 -14.89 59.38
CA GLY A 204 -45.21 -14.00 60.31
C GLY A 204 -44.15 -14.71 61.15
N ALA A 205 -43.72 -15.92 60.77
CA ALA A 205 -42.53 -16.55 61.30
C ALA A 205 -41.26 -15.68 61.12
N ALA A 206 -40.25 -15.94 61.96
CA ALA A 206 -39.00 -15.20 61.91
C ALA A 206 -38.20 -15.57 60.63
N CYS A 207 -37.86 -14.54 59.84
CA CYS A 207 -37.15 -14.65 58.57
C CYS A 207 -36.12 -13.53 58.39
N GLN A 208 -35.25 -13.66 57.39
CA GLN A 208 -34.28 -12.66 56.95
C GLN A 208 -34.51 -12.35 55.46
N LEU A 209 -34.94 -11.12 55.17
CA LEU A 209 -35.20 -10.63 53.81
C LEU A 209 -34.00 -9.86 53.21
N SER A 210 -32.87 -9.79 53.92
CA SER A 210 -31.67 -9.06 53.50
C SER A 210 -30.73 -9.86 52.59
N ASN A 211 -30.94 -11.17 52.46
CA ASN A 211 -29.92 -12.10 51.96
C ASN A 211 -30.10 -12.43 50.46
N THR A 212 -30.77 -11.54 49.72
CA THR A 212 -31.14 -11.69 48.30
C THR A 212 -29.94 -11.91 47.38
N GLY A 213 -28.77 -11.35 47.72
CA GLY A 213 -27.53 -11.55 46.97
C GLY A 213 -27.07 -13.01 46.87
N TYR A 214 -27.59 -13.90 47.74
CA TYR A 214 -27.34 -15.34 47.73
C TYR A 214 -28.50 -16.16 47.14
N PHE A 215 -29.59 -15.55 46.70
CA PHE A 215 -30.75 -16.26 46.13
C PHE A 215 -30.69 -16.29 44.59
N ILE A 216 -31.25 -17.36 44.01
CA ILE A 216 -31.56 -17.52 42.59
C ILE A 216 -33.04 -17.89 42.50
N ASP A 217 -33.82 -17.04 41.84
CA ASP A 217 -35.21 -17.31 41.47
C ASP A 217 -35.22 -18.29 40.27
N ASN A 218 -35.96 -19.40 40.37
CA ASN A 218 -36.15 -20.36 39.29
C ASN A 218 -37.60 -20.35 38.75
N GLY A 219 -38.38 -19.33 39.14
CA GLY A 219 -39.81 -19.14 38.88
C GLY A 219 -40.69 -20.05 39.73
N ASN A 220 -41.90 -19.60 40.08
CA ASN A 220 -42.96 -20.48 40.58
C ASN A 220 -43.65 -21.13 39.39
N GLY A 221 -43.44 -22.43 39.15
CA GLY A 221 -44.20 -23.23 38.18
C GLY A 221 -44.09 -22.85 36.69
N THR A 222 -43.33 -21.82 36.34
CA THR A 222 -43.51 -21.04 35.08
C THR A 222 -42.34 -21.14 34.10
N GLY A 223 -41.93 -22.36 33.76
CA GLY A 223 -41.26 -22.66 32.50
C GLY A 223 -39.73 -22.63 32.49
N SER A 224 -39.06 -22.55 33.64
CA SER A 224 -37.60 -22.72 33.70
C SER A 224 -37.18 -24.11 33.19
N SER A 225 -36.09 -24.20 32.43
CA SER A 225 -35.53 -25.46 31.93
C SER A 225 -34.47 -26.09 32.86
N ALA A 226 -34.26 -25.56 34.07
CA ALA A 226 -33.11 -25.93 34.91
C ALA A 226 -33.40 -26.99 36.01
N SER A 227 -34.50 -26.84 36.76
CA SER A 227 -35.00 -27.78 37.78
C SER A 227 -36.48 -27.48 38.05
N GLN A 228 -37.19 -28.39 38.73
CA GLN A 228 -38.57 -28.17 39.23
C GLN A 228 -38.63 -27.50 40.61
N LEU A 229 -37.51 -27.38 41.34
CA LEU A 229 -37.46 -26.54 42.56
C LEU A 229 -37.62 -25.06 42.20
N ASP A 230 -38.57 -24.35 42.81
CA ASP A 230 -38.94 -22.98 42.42
C ASP A 230 -37.89 -21.91 42.83
N GLY A 231 -36.97 -22.21 43.75
CA GLY A 231 -35.86 -21.32 44.11
C GLY A 231 -34.64 -22.03 44.67
N PHE A 232 -33.47 -21.39 44.55
CA PHE A 232 -32.17 -21.90 44.98
C PHE A 232 -31.34 -20.84 45.73
N THR A 233 -30.34 -21.29 46.49
CA THR A 233 -29.18 -20.48 46.81
C THR A 233 -28.19 -20.53 45.65
N LYS A 234 -27.48 -19.43 45.40
CA LYS A 234 -26.17 -19.48 44.73
C LYS A 234 -25.27 -20.49 45.44
N THR A 235 -24.26 -21.01 44.76
CA THR A 235 -23.31 -21.91 45.41
C THR A 235 -22.56 -21.18 46.52
N LEU A 236 -22.55 -21.79 47.69
CA LEU A 236 -21.97 -21.29 48.92
C LEU A 236 -20.75 -22.16 49.27
N THR A 237 -19.63 -21.50 49.53
CA THR A 237 -18.47 -22.12 50.19
C THR A 237 -18.53 -21.77 51.68
N THR A 238 -18.73 -22.77 52.55
CA THR A 238 -18.78 -22.57 54.01
C THR A 238 -17.65 -23.34 54.70
N ALA A 239 -17.15 -22.83 55.83
CA ALA A 239 -15.93 -23.32 56.45
C ALA A 239 -16.09 -23.66 57.95
N ILE A 240 -15.46 -24.75 58.38
CA ILE A 240 -15.31 -25.12 59.79
C ILE A 240 -13.84 -24.95 60.17
N THR A 241 -13.57 -24.06 61.13
CA THR A 241 -12.21 -23.75 61.60
C THR A 241 -11.87 -24.44 62.93
N GLY A 242 -10.57 -24.55 63.21
CA GLY A 242 -10.06 -25.14 64.46
C GLY A 242 -10.05 -26.67 64.47
N LEU A 243 -10.00 -27.30 63.30
CA LEU A 243 -9.75 -28.73 63.16
C LEU A 243 -8.27 -29.06 63.38
N GLN A 244 -7.97 -30.34 63.58
CA GLN A 244 -6.62 -30.83 63.80
C GLN A 244 -6.19 -31.71 62.63
N ALA A 245 -5.20 -31.27 61.87
CA ALA A 245 -4.66 -31.99 60.72
C ALA A 245 -4.29 -33.44 61.06
N GLY A 246 -4.78 -34.39 60.24
CA GLY A 246 -4.57 -35.82 60.42
C GLY A 246 -5.40 -36.50 61.51
N GLN A 247 -6.32 -35.78 62.17
CA GLN A 247 -7.35 -36.41 63.03
C GLN A 247 -8.56 -36.86 62.23
N VAL A 248 -9.35 -37.78 62.79
CA VAL A 248 -10.63 -38.21 62.21
C VAL A 248 -11.76 -37.35 62.78
N TYR A 249 -12.58 -36.80 61.90
CA TYR A 249 -13.83 -36.11 62.24
C TYR A 249 -15.01 -36.83 61.58
N HIS A 250 -16.12 -36.91 62.28
CA HIS A 250 -17.34 -37.53 61.77
C HIS A 250 -18.32 -36.45 61.31
N VAL A 251 -18.84 -36.59 60.09
CA VAL A 251 -19.69 -35.62 59.39
C VAL A 251 -21.03 -36.27 59.04
N LYS A 252 -22.13 -35.55 59.30
CA LYS A 252 -23.50 -35.87 58.91
C LYS A 252 -24.07 -34.73 58.06
N LEU A 253 -24.39 -35.01 56.80
CA LEU A 253 -25.28 -34.19 55.99
C LEU A 253 -26.71 -34.67 56.27
N ALA A 254 -27.63 -33.79 56.66
CA ALA A 254 -29.02 -34.18 56.90
C ALA A 254 -30.02 -33.10 56.47
N MET A 255 -31.23 -33.51 56.10
CA MET A 255 -32.33 -32.66 55.68
C MET A 255 -33.68 -33.35 55.97
N ALA A 256 -34.72 -32.57 56.27
CA ALA A 256 -36.07 -33.06 56.59
C ALA A 256 -37.07 -31.90 56.52
N ASP A 257 -38.29 -32.13 56.01
CA ASP A 257 -39.24 -31.04 55.76
C ASP A 257 -39.93 -30.55 57.04
N ALA A 258 -40.31 -29.28 56.99
CA ALA A 258 -40.99 -28.55 58.03
C ALA A 258 -42.51 -28.54 57.79
N ARG A 259 -43.24 -29.10 58.76
CA ARG A 259 -44.72 -29.14 58.85
C ARG A 259 -45.47 -30.09 57.91
N ASP A 260 -45.13 -30.20 56.64
CA ASP A 260 -45.70 -31.20 55.71
C ASP A 260 -44.63 -32.10 55.07
N SER A 261 -44.96 -32.76 53.96
CA SER A 261 -44.14 -33.78 53.27
C SER A 261 -44.42 -33.79 51.76
N GLY A 262 -44.80 -32.64 51.19
CA GLY A 262 -45.12 -32.51 49.77
C GLY A 262 -44.50 -31.30 49.08
N TYR A 263 -44.17 -30.23 49.80
CA TYR A 263 -43.21 -29.25 49.28
C TYR A 263 -41.81 -29.79 49.55
N ASP A 264 -41.12 -30.24 48.50
CA ASP A 264 -39.85 -30.94 48.64
C ASP A 264 -38.65 -29.97 48.57
N SER A 265 -37.59 -30.30 49.33
CA SER A 265 -36.34 -29.53 49.37
C SER A 265 -35.15 -30.34 48.87
N GLY A 266 -34.15 -29.66 48.32
CA GLY A 266 -32.97 -30.25 47.67
C GLY A 266 -31.65 -29.58 48.07
N ALA A 267 -30.58 -30.36 48.13
CA ALA A 267 -29.23 -29.88 48.41
C ALA A 267 -28.18 -30.59 47.53
N ALA A 268 -27.43 -29.80 46.78
CA ALA A 268 -26.37 -30.24 45.86
C ALA A 268 -24.99 -29.87 46.41
N PHE A 269 -24.03 -30.79 46.37
CA PHE A 269 -22.69 -30.63 46.93
C PHE A 269 -21.64 -30.95 45.87
N LYS A 270 -20.75 -30.01 45.50
CA LYS A 270 -19.64 -30.32 44.59
C LYS A 270 -18.66 -31.27 45.27
N TRP A 271 -18.06 -30.81 46.36
CA TRP A 271 -17.00 -31.51 47.09
C TRP A 271 -16.80 -30.95 48.51
N LEU A 272 -16.03 -31.68 49.31
CA LEU A 272 -15.42 -31.21 50.54
C LEU A 272 -13.93 -30.94 50.30
N THR A 273 -13.42 -29.82 50.81
CA THR A 273 -11.98 -29.51 50.77
C THR A 273 -11.43 -29.29 52.17
N SER A 274 -10.11 -29.24 52.32
CA SER A 274 -9.47 -28.78 53.56
C SER A 274 -8.32 -27.83 53.25
N THR A 275 -8.22 -26.79 54.07
CA THR A 275 -7.30 -25.66 53.91
C THR A 275 -6.61 -25.33 55.22
N ASN A 276 -5.52 -24.57 55.12
CA ASN A 276 -4.70 -24.09 56.20
C ASN A 276 -4.94 -22.58 56.39
N SER A 277 -5.26 -22.17 57.62
CA SER A 277 -5.52 -20.77 58.00
C SER A 277 -4.32 -19.82 57.89
N THR A 278 -3.15 -20.29 57.44
CA THR A 278 -2.00 -19.46 57.09
C THR A 278 -2.27 -18.71 55.78
N PRO A 279 -2.41 -17.38 55.79
CA PRO A 279 -2.92 -16.63 54.64
C PRO A 279 -1.94 -16.56 53.46
N VAL A 280 -2.52 -16.47 52.27
CA VAL A 280 -1.90 -16.04 51.01
C VAL A 280 -2.61 -14.77 50.49
N ASP A 281 -2.41 -14.44 49.21
CA ASP A 281 -2.90 -13.28 48.46
C ASP A 281 -2.81 -13.73 46.99
N LEU A 282 -3.92 -14.14 46.34
CA LEU A 282 -3.91 -14.85 45.04
C LEU A 282 -4.78 -14.24 43.92
N ALA A 283 -4.27 -13.20 43.26
CA ALA A 283 -4.92 -12.66 42.06
C ALA A 283 -4.81 -13.57 40.82
N LEU A 284 -5.91 -13.68 40.05
CA LEU A 284 -5.98 -14.23 38.70
C LEU A 284 -6.03 -13.11 37.66
N THR A 285 -5.30 -13.26 36.56
CA THR A 285 -5.34 -12.34 35.40
C THR A 285 -5.48 -13.13 34.10
N ALA A 286 -6.06 -12.50 33.07
CA ALA A 286 -6.30 -13.16 31.79
C ALA A 286 -6.06 -12.22 30.60
N SER A 287 -5.70 -12.79 29.44
CA SER A 287 -5.37 -12.06 28.21
C SER A 287 -5.54 -12.93 26.96
N THR A 288 -5.62 -12.31 25.79
CA THR A 288 -5.61 -12.96 24.47
C THR A 288 -4.55 -12.32 23.57
N ASN A 289 -3.97 -13.09 22.65
CA ASN A 289 -3.11 -12.54 21.60
C ASN A 289 -3.88 -11.73 20.55
N ARG A 290 -5.19 -11.99 20.37
CA ARG A 290 -6.07 -11.31 19.42
C ARG A 290 -7.48 -11.15 20.03
N PRO A 291 -7.89 -9.93 20.43
CA PRO A 291 -9.23 -9.69 20.99
C PRO A 291 -10.32 -9.66 19.92
N ASN A 292 -9.98 -9.34 18.66
CA ASN A 292 -10.91 -9.31 17.54
C ASN A 292 -10.50 -10.35 16.48
N PRO A 293 -10.73 -11.66 16.72
CA PRO A 293 -10.29 -12.71 15.80
C PRO A 293 -11.27 -12.93 14.66
N SER A 294 -10.81 -13.04 13.41
CA SER A 294 -11.70 -13.43 12.31
C SER A 294 -12.25 -14.84 12.52
N TYR A 295 -13.54 -15.10 12.21
CA TYR A 295 -14.12 -16.40 12.53
C TYR A 295 -13.46 -17.56 11.75
N ASN A 296 -13.60 -18.76 12.30
CA ASN A 296 -12.81 -19.96 12.00
C ASN A 296 -11.28 -19.86 12.22
N SER A 297 -10.74 -18.72 12.68
CA SER A 297 -9.31 -18.59 13.08
C SER A 297 -9.01 -19.24 14.45
N THR A 298 -7.73 -19.22 14.83
CA THR A 298 -7.24 -19.73 16.13
C THR A 298 -6.65 -18.59 16.97
N VAL A 299 -7.04 -18.52 18.24
CA VAL A 299 -6.51 -17.57 19.23
C VAL A 299 -5.71 -18.27 20.32
N GLU A 300 -4.86 -17.50 21.02
CA GLU A 300 -4.12 -17.92 22.20
C GLU A 300 -4.59 -17.14 23.43
N LEU A 301 -5.30 -17.85 24.31
CA LEU A 301 -5.87 -17.35 25.56
C LEU A 301 -4.93 -17.72 26.71
N THR A 302 -4.51 -16.75 27.51
CA THR A 302 -3.58 -16.96 28.64
C THR A 302 -4.19 -16.51 29.96
N TRP A 303 -4.19 -17.41 30.95
CA TRP A 303 -4.50 -17.09 32.35
C TRP A 303 -3.23 -17.18 33.21
N THR A 304 -3.09 -16.29 34.17
CA THR A 304 -1.97 -16.25 35.12
C THR A 304 -2.48 -16.10 36.54
N VAL A 305 -2.13 -17.05 37.41
CA VAL A 305 -2.28 -16.91 38.87
C VAL A 305 -1.00 -16.28 39.41
N SER A 306 -1.13 -15.19 40.13
CA SER A 306 -0.08 -14.52 40.91
C SER A 306 -0.25 -14.79 42.40
N ASN A 307 0.82 -14.61 43.18
CA ASN A 307 0.81 -14.69 44.62
C ASN A 307 1.64 -13.54 45.21
N SER A 308 0.98 -12.50 45.74
CA SER A 308 1.68 -11.32 46.27
C SER A 308 2.21 -11.55 47.69
N SER A 309 1.77 -12.62 48.37
CA SER A 309 2.12 -12.91 49.75
C SER A 309 3.55 -13.44 49.93
N ALA A 310 4.03 -13.40 51.17
CA ALA A 310 5.28 -14.04 51.58
C ALA A 310 5.15 -15.57 51.80
N THR A 311 3.97 -16.14 51.61
CA THR A 311 3.66 -17.57 51.78
C THR A 311 3.51 -18.21 50.40
N ALA A 312 4.15 -19.36 50.13
CA ALA A 312 3.86 -20.10 48.90
C ALA A 312 2.51 -20.81 49.05
N ALA A 313 1.60 -20.62 48.09
CA ALA A 313 0.37 -21.39 48.01
C ALA A 313 0.66 -22.78 47.41
N SER A 314 -0.06 -23.79 47.88
CA SER A 314 0.04 -25.17 47.38
C SER A 314 -1.30 -25.68 46.88
N LEU A 315 -1.24 -26.67 45.97
CA LEU A 315 -2.41 -27.35 45.40
C LEU A 315 -3.45 -26.44 44.72
N THR A 316 -3.05 -25.25 44.25
CA THR A 316 -3.96 -24.27 43.63
C THR A 316 -4.60 -24.83 42.36
N GLN A 317 -5.90 -24.58 42.18
CA GLN A 317 -6.70 -25.03 41.06
C GLN A 317 -7.54 -23.88 40.50
N VAL A 318 -7.58 -23.74 39.18
CA VAL A 318 -8.37 -22.74 38.46
C VAL A 318 -9.44 -23.45 37.62
N GLY A 319 -10.63 -22.87 37.50
CA GLY A 319 -11.68 -23.31 36.61
C GLY A 319 -11.83 -22.32 35.47
N LEU A 320 -11.90 -22.80 34.23
CA LEU A 320 -12.14 -21.99 33.04
C LEU A 320 -13.49 -22.36 32.42
N GLU A 321 -14.22 -21.38 31.92
CA GLU A 321 -15.58 -21.54 31.40
C GLU A 321 -15.62 -21.35 29.89
N TRP A 322 -15.62 -22.46 29.14
CA TRP A 322 -15.72 -22.44 27.68
C TRP A 322 -17.16 -22.10 27.23
N PRO A 323 -17.38 -20.96 26.54
CA PRO A 323 -18.64 -20.69 25.86
C PRO A 323 -18.83 -21.59 24.64
N ALA A 324 -20.09 -21.88 24.30
CA ALA A 324 -20.42 -22.68 23.13
C ALA A 324 -19.96 -22.00 21.82
N GLY A 325 -19.28 -22.74 20.96
CA GLY A 325 -18.68 -22.23 19.72
C GLY A 325 -17.18 -21.92 19.81
N LEU A 326 -16.58 -22.00 21.00
CA LEU A 326 -15.13 -21.87 21.19
C LEU A 326 -14.51 -23.25 21.47
N THR A 327 -13.61 -23.72 20.60
CA THR A 327 -13.12 -25.11 20.60
C THR A 327 -11.67 -25.20 21.05
N TRP A 328 -11.38 -25.89 22.15
CA TRP A 328 -10.00 -26.18 22.59
C TRP A 328 -9.23 -26.99 21.53
N LEU A 329 -7.98 -26.59 21.25
CA LEU A 329 -7.07 -27.31 20.35
C LEU A 329 -5.85 -27.89 21.07
N SER A 330 -5.24 -27.11 21.98
CA SER A 330 -4.04 -27.50 22.74
C SER A 330 -3.75 -26.54 23.89
N ASP A 331 -3.00 -26.97 24.90
CA ASP A 331 -2.49 -26.13 25.98
C ASP A 331 -0.99 -26.37 26.25
N ASN A 332 -0.35 -25.44 26.97
CA ASN A 332 1.04 -25.56 27.41
C ASN A 332 1.23 -26.12 28.83
N ALA A 333 0.16 -26.55 29.51
CA ALA A 333 0.21 -27.00 30.91
C ALA A 333 0.69 -28.46 31.07
N GLY A 334 1.07 -29.14 29.99
CA GLY A 334 1.71 -30.46 30.02
C GLY A 334 0.81 -31.58 30.55
N GLY A 335 -0.51 -31.46 30.33
CA GLY A 335 -1.51 -32.40 30.88
C GLY A 335 -1.97 -32.10 32.30
N ALA A 336 -1.59 -30.95 32.88
CA ALA A 336 -2.20 -30.43 34.11
C ALA A 336 -3.54 -29.70 33.84
N TYR A 337 -3.97 -29.61 32.58
CA TYR A 337 -5.26 -29.07 32.17
C TYR A 337 -6.22 -30.18 31.73
N ASN A 338 -7.53 -30.00 31.97
CA ASN A 338 -8.56 -30.88 31.43
C ASN A 338 -9.62 -30.08 30.64
N PRO A 339 -9.62 -30.14 29.30
CA PRO A 339 -10.58 -29.40 28.48
C PRO A 339 -12.03 -29.90 28.62
N ALA A 340 -12.26 -31.12 29.14
CA ALA A 340 -13.62 -31.65 29.33
C ALA A 340 -14.32 -31.13 30.60
N THR A 341 -13.57 -30.65 31.61
CA THR A 341 -14.13 -29.98 32.79
C THR A 341 -13.82 -28.48 32.84
N GLY A 342 -12.86 -28.02 32.04
CA GLY A 342 -12.33 -26.66 32.08
C GLY A 342 -11.31 -26.43 33.20
N GLU A 343 -10.96 -27.45 34.00
CA GLU A 343 -10.16 -27.27 35.22
C GLU A 343 -8.65 -27.38 34.96
N TRP A 344 -7.89 -26.43 35.53
CA TRP A 344 -6.43 -26.36 35.50
C TRP A 344 -5.82 -26.61 36.89
N GLN A 345 -4.97 -27.62 36.99
CA GLN A 345 -4.19 -27.95 38.19
C GLN A 345 -2.91 -27.10 38.23
N ALA A 346 -3.04 -25.84 38.66
CA ALA A 346 -1.93 -24.89 38.77
C ALA A 346 -0.86 -25.37 39.77
N GLY A 347 -1.25 -26.01 40.88
CA GLY A 347 -0.33 -26.63 41.84
C GLY A 347 0.31 -25.62 42.80
N ASP A 348 1.63 -25.66 42.96
CA ASP A 348 2.34 -24.75 43.85
C ASP A 348 2.60 -23.39 43.18
N ILE A 349 2.19 -22.29 43.81
CA ILE A 349 2.44 -20.91 43.38
C ILE A 349 3.45 -20.25 44.34
N PRO A 350 4.69 -19.94 43.90
CA PRO A 350 5.72 -19.37 44.77
C PRO A 350 5.31 -18.04 45.41
N ALA A 351 5.79 -17.78 46.62
CA ALA A 351 5.66 -16.48 47.29
C ALA A 351 6.30 -15.36 46.45
N GLY A 352 5.56 -14.29 46.18
CA GLY A 352 5.98 -13.20 45.28
C GLY A 352 6.18 -13.65 43.82
N GLY A 353 5.53 -14.73 43.40
CA GLY A 353 5.67 -15.35 42.08
C GLY A 353 4.33 -15.58 41.39
N SER A 354 4.38 -16.20 40.22
CA SER A 354 3.19 -16.51 39.43
C SER A 354 3.36 -17.80 38.62
N LYS A 355 2.25 -18.28 38.04
CA LYS A 355 2.22 -19.38 37.07
C LYS A 355 1.13 -19.11 36.04
N SER A 356 1.36 -19.49 34.79
CA SER A 356 0.44 -19.27 33.68
C SER A 356 0.08 -20.56 32.95
N ILE A 357 -1.07 -20.55 32.27
CA ILE A 357 -1.47 -21.48 31.21
C ILE A 357 -1.82 -20.67 29.97
N THR A 358 -1.34 -21.11 28.81
CA THR A 358 -1.77 -20.61 27.49
C THR A 358 -2.46 -21.75 26.75
N ILE A 359 -3.62 -21.44 26.18
CA ILE A 359 -4.50 -22.37 25.48
C ILE A 359 -4.76 -21.85 24.07
N ARG A 360 -4.53 -22.70 23.06
CA ARG A 360 -4.91 -22.43 21.67
C ARG A 360 -6.35 -22.91 21.46
N ALA A 361 -7.22 -22.05 20.95
CA ALA A 361 -8.62 -22.36 20.71
C ALA A 361 -9.11 -21.84 19.34
N GLN A 362 -9.97 -22.60 18.67
CA GLN A 362 -10.61 -22.20 17.42
C GLN A 362 -11.94 -21.49 17.70
N VAL A 363 -12.14 -20.36 17.03
CA VAL A 363 -13.32 -19.49 17.11
C VAL A 363 -14.31 -19.89 16.01
N ALA A 364 -15.45 -20.52 16.32
CA ALA A 364 -16.29 -21.12 15.27
C ALA A 364 -17.35 -20.17 14.66
N THR A 365 -17.71 -19.07 15.33
CA THR A 365 -18.76 -18.14 14.84
C THR A 365 -18.39 -16.69 15.09
N ALA A 366 -19.16 -15.77 14.50
CA ALA A 366 -19.05 -14.32 14.72
C ALA A 366 -19.64 -13.83 16.07
N ALA A 367 -20.02 -14.74 16.98
CA ALA A 367 -20.60 -14.36 18.27
C ALA A 367 -19.52 -13.84 19.24
N GLN A 368 -19.85 -12.84 20.07
CA GLN A 368 -18.94 -12.43 21.14
C GLN A 368 -18.78 -13.56 22.19
N TYR A 369 -17.55 -13.78 22.63
CA TYR A 369 -17.22 -14.80 23.63
C TYR A 369 -16.68 -14.13 24.90
N ALA A 370 -17.27 -14.45 26.04
CA ALA A 370 -16.70 -14.17 27.37
C ALA A 370 -16.21 -15.49 27.97
N ILE A 371 -14.90 -15.60 28.19
CA ILE A 371 -14.26 -16.79 28.76
C ILE A 371 -13.82 -16.43 30.18
N VAL A 372 -14.61 -16.85 31.17
CA VAL A 372 -14.39 -16.57 32.59
C VAL A 372 -13.42 -17.60 33.19
N GLY A 373 -12.51 -17.15 34.04
CA GLY A 373 -11.69 -17.98 34.91
C GLY A 373 -11.87 -17.60 36.39
N GLU A 374 -11.77 -18.58 37.28
CA GLU A 374 -11.96 -18.44 38.75
C GLU A 374 -11.01 -19.39 39.50
N ILE A 375 -10.37 -18.96 40.59
CA ILE A 375 -9.56 -19.85 41.45
C ILE A 375 -10.49 -20.69 42.33
N LEU A 376 -10.69 -21.96 41.94
CA LEU A 376 -11.64 -22.86 42.61
C LEU A 376 -11.16 -23.41 43.95
N TYR A 377 -9.84 -23.36 44.22
CA TYR A 377 -9.22 -23.83 45.45
C TYR A 377 -7.74 -23.43 45.54
N ALA A 378 -7.26 -23.18 46.75
CA ALA A 378 -5.85 -23.26 47.14
C ALA A 378 -5.77 -23.92 48.54
N PHE A 379 -4.67 -24.59 48.87
CA PHE A 379 -4.51 -25.21 50.21
C PHE A 379 -4.33 -24.17 51.33
N ASN A 380 -3.79 -23.00 50.99
CA ASN A 380 -3.72 -21.85 51.89
C ASN A 380 -4.97 -21.00 51.71
N GLU A 381 -5.49 -20.47 52.81
CA GLU A 381 -6.60 -19.53 52.79
C GLU A 381 -6.19 -18.20 52.14
N ASP A 382 -7.05 -17.72 51.24
CA ASP A 382 -6.94 -16.40 50.64
C ASP A 382 -8.05 -15.52 51.26
N PRO A 383 -7.75 -14.42 51.98
CA PRO A 383 -8.72 -13.82 52.90
C PRO A 383 -9.92 -13.10 52.25
N ASP A 384 -9.74 -12.61 51.03
CA ASP A 384 -10.71 -11.81 50.25
C ASP A 384 -11.47 -12.66 49.24
N SER A 385 -10.80 -13.69 48.69
CA SER A 385 -11.26 -14.56 47.61
C SER A 385 -12.15 -15.70 48.15
N THR A 386 -13.26 -16.00 47.45
CA THR A 386 -14.22 -17.02 47.90
C THR A 386 -14.68 -17.91 46.74
N PRO A 387 -14.13 -19.14 46.60
CA PRO A 387 -14.40 -20.00 45.46
C PRO A 387 -15.89 -20.28 45.19
N PHE A 388 -16.24 -20.33 43.90
CA PHE A 388 -17.57 -20.59 43.33
C PHE A 388 -18.60 -19.48 43.54
N ASN A 389 -18.15 -18.23 43.67
CA ASN A 389 -19.02 -17.09 43.95
C ASN A 389 -19.15 -16.05 42.82
N ARG A 390 -18.21 -16.01 41.85
CA ARG A 390 -18.24 -15.19 40.63
C ARG A 390 -18.62 -13.70 40.83
N HIS A 391 -17.67 -12.88 41.31
CA HIS A 391 -17.81 -11.41 41.41
C HIS A 391 -19.06 -10.95 42.20
N ILE A 392 -19.38 -11.61 43.31
CA ILE A 392 -20.42 -11.09 44.23
C ILE A 392 -19.88 -9.89 45.03
N ASN A 393 -18.57 -9.83 45.28
CA ASN A 393 -17.91 -8.69 45.90
C ASN A 393 -17.03 -7.95 44.88
N ALA A 394 -17.17 -6.62 44.82
CA ALA A 394 -16.44 -5.78 43.86
C ALA A 394 -14.93 -5.61 44.13
N ASN A 395 -14.36 -6.40 45.04
CA ASN A 395 -12.95 -6.41 45.44
C ASN A 395 -12.27 -7.77 45.18
N GLU A 396 -12.98 -8.76 44.65
CA GLU A 396 -12.44 -10.10 44.36
C GLU A 396 -11.56 -10.05 43.11
N ASP A 397 -10.31 -10.52 43.21
CA ASP A 397 -9.35 -10.61 42.09
C ASP A 397 -8.91 -12.04 41.75
N ASP A 398 -9.49 -13.06 42.40
CA ASP A 398 -9.39 -14.49 42.06
C ASP A 398 -10.06 -14.87 40.71
N THR A 399 -10.65 -13.89 40.03
CA THR A 399 -11.56 -14.03 38.90
C THR A 399 -11.15 -13.13 37.74
N ALA A 400 -11.09 -13.69 36.53
CA ALA A 400 -10.62 -12.98 35.34
C ALA A 400 -11.32 -13.42 34.06
N THR A 401 -11.81 -12.46 33.27
CA THR A 401 -12.53 -12.72 32.01
C THR A 401 -11.71 -12.29 30.80
N VAL A 402 -11.62 -13.15 29.79
CA VAL A 402 -11.17 -12.76 28.44
C VAL A 402 -12.41 -12.50 27.57
N LEU A 403 -12.39 -11.39 26.82
CA LEU A 403 -13.40 -11.09 25.81
C LEU A 403 -12.81 -11.32 24.42
N LEU A 404 -13.59 -11.92 23.52
CA LEU A 404 -13.34 -11.98 22.09
C LEU A 404 -14.54 -11.38 21.34
N SER A 405 -14.28 -10.52 20.37
CA SER A 405 -15.27 -9.91 19.47
C SER A 405 -14.93 -10.28 18.02
N PRO A 406 -15.38 -11.45 17.52
CA PRO A 406 -14.91 -11.95 16.23
C PRO A 406 -15.42 -11.14 15.04
N VAL A 407 -14.67 -11.18 13.94
CA VAL A 407 -14.93 -10.40 12.72
C VAL A 407 -15.01 -11.28 11.45
N GLU A 408 -15.47 -10.72 10.34
CA GLU A 408 -15.23 -11.27 9.00
C GLU A 408 -13.72 -11.34 8.71
N ASN A 409 -13.28 -12.25 7.84
CA ASN A 409 -11.86 -12.36 7.50
C ASN A 409 -11.50 -11.42 6.36
N ASN A 410 -10.62 -10.46 6.61
CA ASN A 410 -10.19 -9.53 5.58
C ASN A 410 -9.03 -10.10 4.75
N ALA A 411 -8.84 -9.59 3.52
CA ALA A 411 -7.67 -9.93 2.74
C ALA A 411 -6.47 -9.05 3.16
N PRO A 412 -5.23 -9.59 3.17
CA PRO A 412 -4.04 -8.79 3.46
C PRO A 412 -3.84 -7.71 2.41
N THR A 413 -3.48 -6.51 2.84
CA THR A 413 -3.31 -5.33 1.97
C THR A 413 -1.83 -5.04 1.70
N MET A 414 -1.49 -4.65 0.48
CA MET A 414 -0.15 -4.17 0.13
C MET A 414 -0.21 -2.66 -0.17
N PRO A 415 0.70 -1.83 0.38
CA PRO A 415 0.78 -0.41 0.05
C PRO A 415 1.05 -0.19 -1.45
N ALA A 416 0.77 1.02 -1.96
CA ALA A 416 0.95 1.39 -3.37
C ALA A 416 2.43 1.58 -3.80
N THR A 417 3.36 0.78 -3.26
CA THR A 417 4.78 0.76 -3.68
C THR A 417 4.96 -0.12 -4.92
N ALA A 418 4.50 0.35 -6.08
CA ALA A 418 4.61 -0.36 -7.36
C ALA A 418 6.07 -0.46 -7.90
N THR A 419 7.01 0.27 -7.31
CA THR A 419 8.42 0.32 -7.73
C THR A 419 9.37 -0.06 -6.60
N ALA A 420 10.44 -0.75 -6.99
CA ALA A 420 11.62 -1.00 -6.16
C ALA A 420 12.88 -0.80 -7.00
N THR A 421 14.05 -0.83 -6.35
CA THR A 421 15.34 -0.57 -7.01
C THR A 421 16.38 -1.60 -6.59
N ALA A 422 17.37 -1.80 -7.46
CA ALA A 422 18.60 -2.48 -7.14
C ALA A 422 19.78 -1.74 -7.76
N ALA A 423 20.93 -1.80 -7.09
CA ALA A 423 22.21 -1.54 -7.74
C ALA A 423 22.58 -2.75 -8.61
N GLU A 424 23.24 -2.52 -9.74
CA GLU A 424 23.88 -3.61 -10.47
C GLU A 424 25.00 -4.29 -9.65
N ASN A 425 25.43 -5.47 -10.10
CA ASN A 425 26.42 -6.31 -9.42
C ASN A 425 26.04 -6.69 -7.95
N GLN A 426 24.77 -6.47 -7.55
CA GLN A 426 24.22 -6.82 -6.24
C GLN A 426 22.97 -7.71 -6.35
N TYR A 427 22.70 -8.49 -5.31
CA TYR A 427 21.57 -9.43 -5.26
C TYR A 427 20.31 -8.89 -4.58
N ALA A 428 20.41 -7.77 -3.84
CA ALA A 428 19.33 -7.26 -3.01
C ALA A 428 18.43 -6.29 -3.77
N VAL A 429 17.12 -6.45 -3.63
CA VAL A 429 16.11 -5.48 -4.07
C VAL A 429 15.63 -4.67 -2.86
N THR A 430 15.49 -3.36 -3.03
CA THR A 430 15.03 -2.44 -1.96
C THR A 430 13.99 -1.43 -2.45
N PRO A 431 12.92 -1.16 -1.69
CA PRO A 431 12.55 -1.77 -0.41
C PRO A 431 12.07 -3.24 -0.55
N ALA A 432 11.92 -3.93 0.58
CA ALA A 432 11.23 -5.21 0.64
C ALA A 432 9.71 -5.03 0.51
N VAL A 433 9.00 -5.98 -0.08
CA VAL A 433 7.54 -5.92 -0.23
C VAL A 433 6.89 -5.86 1.15
N GLN A 434 6.15 -4.77 1.42
CA GLN A 434 5.41 -4.62 2.66
C GLN A 434 3.96 -5.07 2.46
N ALA A 435 3.37 -5.65 3.49
CA ALA A 435 1.94 -5.92 3.56
C ALA A 435 1.46 -5.78 5.00
N VAL A 436 0.20 -5.38 5.18
CA VAL A 436 -0.45 -5.34 6.50
C VAL A 436 -1.79 -6.07 6.42
N ASP A 437 -2.02 -6.89 7.44
CA ASP A 437 -3.24 -7.66 7.59
C ASP A 437 -4.21 -6.92 8.51
N PRO A 438 -5.47 -6.63 8.09
CA PRO A 438 -6.43 -5.93 8.94
C PRO A 438 -6.81 -6.70 10.22
N ASP A 439 -6.74 -8.03 10.19
CA ASP A 439 -7.09 -8.91 11.31
C ASP A 439 -5.85 -9.26 12.18
N GLY A 440 -4.66 -8.85 11.73
CA GLY A 440 -3.38 -9.15 12.34
C GLY A 440 -2.96 -10.61 12.19
N ASP A 441 -3.30 -11.26 11.06
CA ASP A 441 -2.85 -12.61 10.75
C ASP A 441 -1.43 -12.71 10.17
N VAL A 442 -0.86 -13.92 10.24
CA VAL A 442 0.57 -14.16 9.95
C VAL A 442 0.79 -14.33 8.46
N LEU A 443 1.38 -13.31 7.84
CA LEU A 443 1.51 -13.23 6.39
C LEU A 443 2.61 -14.12 5.81
N SER A 444 2.29 -14.69 4.65
CA SER A 444 3.16 -15.52 3.83
C SER A 444 3.33 -14.91 2.43
N TYR A 445 4.57 -14.77 1.97
CA TYR A 445 4.91 -14.13 0.69
C TYR A 445 5.34 -15.16 -0.37
N SER A 446 4.95 -14.94 -1.62
CA SER A 446 5.26 -15.81 -2.76
C SER A 446 5.40 -15.00 -4.06
N ILE A 447 6.17 -15.51 -5.03
CA ILE A 447 6.18 -14.97 -6.40
C ILE A 447 5.18 -15.78 -7.22
N SER A 448 4.23 -15.10 -7.87
CA SER A 448 3.10 -15.70 -8.58
C SER A 448 3.12 -15.47 -10.09
N GLY A 449 3.85 -14.46 -10.57
CA GLY A 449 3.87 -14.08 -11.99
C GLY A 449 4.83 -12.93 -12.29
N GLY A 450 4.56 -12.20 -13.38
CA GLY A 450 5.46 -11.19 -13.96
C GLY A 450 6.45 -11.77 -14.97
N ALA A 451 6.91 -10.93 -15.90
CA ALA A 451 7.77 -11.35 -17.02
C ALA A 451 9.13 -11.93 -16.56
N ASP A 452 9.66 -11.42 -15.45
CA ASP A 452 10.98 -11.77 -14.91
C ASP A 452 10.91 -12.63 -13.64
N ALA A 453 9.74 -13.23 -13.35
CA ALA A 453 9.51 -14.07 -12.16
C ALA A 453 10.64 -15.08 -11.89
N GLY A 454 11.12 -15.75 -12.94
CA GLY A 454 12.19 -16.74 -12.89
C GLY A 454 13.60 -16.18 -12.60
N ARG A 455 13.73 -14.88 -12.31
CA ARG A 455 14.99 -14.22 -11.93
C ARG A 455 15.07 -13.89 -10.44
N PHE A 456 13.98 -14.05 -9.70
CA PHE A 456 13.88 -13.63 -8.30
C PHE A 456 13.57 -14.78 -7.33
N LEU A 457 13.94 -14.57 -6.07
CA LEU A 457 13.44 -15.30 -4.90
C LEU A 457 12.84 -14.29 -3.93
N VAL A 458 11.74 -14.66 -3.27
CA VAL A 458 11.15 -13.89 -2.17
C VAL A 458 11.31 -14.66 -0.85
N ASN A 459 11.67 -13.96 0.22
CA ASN A 459 11.61 -14.54 1.56
C ASN A 459 10.14 -14.58 2.04
N SER A 460 9.61 -15.78 2.22
CA SER A 460 8.20 -16.03 2.52
C SER A 460 7.69 -15.46 3.85
N SER A 461 8.54 -14.88 4.68
CA SER A 461 8.20 -14.31 6.00
C SER A 461 8.53 -12.82 6.16
N THR A 462 9.17 -12.19 5.16
CA THR A 462 9.65 -10.80 5.26
C THR A 462 9.49 -9.97 3.99
N GLY A 463 8.94 -10.54 2.91
CA GLY A 463 8.73 -9.84 1.63
C GLY A 463 10.01 -9.40 0.90
N VAL A 464 11.19 -9.73 1.42
CA VAL A 464 12.48 -9.37 0.80
C VAL A 464 12.63 -10.11 -0.52
N LEU A 465 12.72 -9.35 -1.62
CA LEU A 465 13.08 -9.84 -2.94
C LEU A 465 14.61 -9.88 -3.10
N THR A 466 15.10 -10.90 -3.79
CA THR A 466 16.51 -11.06 -4.15
C THR A 466 16.62 -11.63 -5.56
N PHE A 467 17.60 -11.14 -6.34
CA PHE A 467 17.96 -11.74 -7.62
C PHE A 467 18.60 -13.13 -7.42
N ILE A 468 18.39 -14.04 -8.38
CA ILE A 468 19.06 -15.35 -8.46
C ILE A 468 20.50 -15.19 -9.00
N ALA A 469 20.70 -14.24 -9.91
CA ALA A 469 21.99 -13.79 -10.42
C ALA A 469 21.97 -12.27 -10.46
N ALA A 470 23.02 -11.60 -9.96
CA ALA A 470 23.10 -10.15 -9.94
C ALA A 470 23.00 -9.58 -11.38
N PRO A 471 22.28 -8.46 -11.58
CA PRO A 471 22.16 -7.83 -12.89
C PRO A 471 23.43 -7.05 -13.27
N ASP A 472 23.56 -6.78 -14.57
CA ASP A 472 24.68 -6.14 -15.27
C ASP A 472 24.02 -5.09 -16.20
N TYR A 473 24.21 -3.80 -15.95
CA TYR A 473 23.40 -2.72 -16.52
C TYR A 473 23.68 -2.51 -18.01
N GLU A 474 24.90 -2.77 -18.47
CA GLU A 474 25.25 -2.72 -19.90
C GLU A 474 24.89 -4.01 -20.65
N LYS A 475 24.51 -5.08 -19.95
CA LYS A 475 24.02 -6.34 -20.54
C LYS A 475 22.69 -6.78 -19.89
N PRO A 476 21.62 -5.97 -20.04
CA PRO A 476 20.29 -6.29 -19.51
C PRO A 476 19.81 -7.67 -19.96
N VAL A 477 19.31 -8.45 -18.99
CA VAL A 477 18.82 -9.82 -19.18
C VAL A 477 17.32 -9.98 -18.89
N ASP A 478 16.67 -8.91 -18.43
CA ASP A 478 15.22 -8.71 -18.39
C ASP A 478 14.53 -9.01 -19.73
N ALA A 479 13.21 -9.22 -19.69
CA ALA A 479 12.44 -9.76 -20.82
C ALA A 479 12.50 -8.89 -22.09
N ASP A 480 12.47 -7.56 -21.94
CA ASP A 480 12.51 -6.55 -23.01
C ASP A 480 13.83 -5.75 -23.07
N LYS A 481 14.71 -5.92 -22.07
CA LYS A 481 16.10 -5.43 -21.99
C LYS A 481 16.26 -3.91 -21.84
N ASN A 482 15.52 -3.32 -20.91
CA ASN A 482 15.55 -1.92 -20.54
C ASN A 482 16.05 -1.67 -19.10
N ASN A 483 16.53 -2.70 -18.38
CA ASN A 483 16.91 -2.69 -16.97
C ASN A 483 15.73 -2.50 -15.98
N SER A 484 14.49 -2.81 -16.39
CA SER A 484 13.27 -2.64 -15.60
C SER A 484 12.48 -3.94 -15.46
N TYR A 485 12.90 -4.78 -14.51
CA TYR A 485 12.43 -6.15 -14.32
C TYR A 485 11.02 -6.18 -13.71
N VAL A 486 10.11 -7.01 -14.25
CA VAL A 486 8.71 -7.05 -13.79
C VAL A 486 8.39 -8.37 -13.08
N VAL A 487 7.96 -8.31 -11.81
CA VAL A 487 7.56 -9.47 -10.99
C VAL A 487 6.20 -9.25 -10.35
N GLN A 488 5.40 -10.30 -10.16
CA GLN A 488 4.21 -10.29 -9.31
C GLN A 488 4.46 -11.05 -8.02
N VAL A 489 4.16 -10.39 -6.91
CA VAL A 489 4.25 -10.95 -5.56
C VAL A 489 2.83 -11.08 -5.01
N THR A 490 2.53 -12.26 -4.47
CA THR A 490 1.27 -12.56 -3.78
C THR A 490 1.56 -12.77 -2.29
N VAL A 491 0.78 -12.10 -1.45
CA VAL A 491 0.80 -12.25 0.01
C VAL A 491 -0.52 -12.85 0.49
N SER A 492 -0.45 -13.78 1.45
CA SER A 492 -1.61 -14.50 1.99
C SER A 492 -1.52 -14.70 3.51
N ASP A 493 -2.66 -14.58 4.18
CA ASP A 493 -2.93 -14.92 5.59
C ASP A 493 -3.14 -16.45 5.80
N GLY A 494 -3.27 -17.22 4.72
CA GLY A 494 -3.63 -18.64 4.71
C GLY A 494 -5.07 -18.96 4.32
N LYS A 495 -5.91 -17.96 4.05
CA LYS A 495 -7.30 -18.09 3.55
C LYS A 495 -7.54 -17.24 2.29
N LEU A 496 -7.15 -15.98 2.33
CA LEU A 496 -7.28 -14.96 1.29
C LEU A 496 -5.89 -14.50 0.84
N SER A 497 -5.83 -13.67 -0.21
CA SER A 497 -4.57 -13.15 -0.72
C SER A 497 -4.73 -11.91 -1.58
N ALA A 498 -3.77 -10.99 -1.49
CA ALA A 498 -3.59 -9.92 -2.47
C ALA A 498 -2.37 -10.17 -3.35
N THR A 499 -2.40 -9.66 -4.58
CA THR A 499 -1.29 -9.76 -5.55
C THR A 499 -0.97 -8.38 -6.09
N GLN A 500 0.32 -8.04 -6.18
CA GLN A 500 0.80 -6.77 -6.69
C GLN A 500 1.92 -7.02 -7.71
N THR A 501 1.87 -6.29 -8.82
CA THR A 501 2.99 -6.19 -9.77
C THR A 501 3.97 -5.16 -9.24
N LEU A 502 5.24 -5.54 -9.12
CA LEU A 502 6.35 -4.65 -8.81
C LEU A 502 7.30 -4.54 -10.01
N THR A 503 7.77 -3.32 -10.24
CA THR A 503 8.79 -3.00 -11.23
C THR A 503 10.11 -2.71 -10.51
N ILE A 504 11.16 -3.48 -10.79
CA ILE A 504 12.49 -3.31 -10.22
C ILE A 504 13.40 -2.65 -11.25
N THR A 505 13.68 -1.37 -11.06
CA THR A 505 14.68 -0.66 -11.88
C THR A 505 16.09 -0.94 -11.35
N VAL A 506 16.97 -1.41 -12.22
CA VAL A 506 18.41 -1.54 -11.92
C VAL A 506 19.11 -0.22 -12.25
N GLY A 507 19.94 0.28 -11.35
CA GLY A 507 20.79 1.45 -11.59
C GLY A 507 22.25 1.07 -11.86
N ASN A 508 22.87 1.77 -12.82
CA ASN A 508 24.29 1.66 -13.16
C ASN A 508 25.21 2.05 -11.97
N VAL A 509 26.37 1.38 -11.82
CA VAL A 509 27.31 1.63 -10.70
C VAL A 509 28.81 1.61 -11.08
N ASN A 510 29.23 2.36 -12.09
CA ASN A 510 30.62 2.81 -12.32
C ASN A 510 31.70 1.77 -11.99
N GLU A 511 31.95 0.87 -12.93
CA GLU A 511 33.08 -0.05 -12.88
C GLU A 511 34.43 0.67 -13.09
N ALA A 512 35.54 -0.06 -12.94
CA ALA A 512 36.88 0.50 -13.16
C ALA A 512 37.31 0.34 -14.64
N PRO A 513 37.93 1.36 -15.26
CA PRO A 513 38.36 1.30 -16.65
C PRO A 513 39.40 0.19 -16.89
N THR A 514 39.23 -0.54 -17.99
CA THR A 514 40.06 -1.69 -18.34
C THR A 514 41.27 -1.31 -19.20
N LEU A 515 42.44 -1.89 -18.92
CA LEU A 515 43.65 -1.74 -19.75
C LEU A 515 44.07 -3.09 -20.37
N PRO A 516 43.73 -3.37 -21.63
CA PRO A 516 44.27 -4.52 -22.36
C PRO A 516 45.81 -4.42 -22.49
N ALA A 517 46.48 -5.56 -22.69
CA ALA A 517 47.94 -5.61 -22.80
C ALA A 517 48.45 -4.90 -24.07
N THR A 518 49.14 -3.76 -23.92
CA THR A 518 49.65 -2.99 -25.06
C THR A 518 50.81 -3.72 -25.73
N THR A 519 50.58 -4.26 -26.93
CA THR A 519 51.66 -4.79 -27.79
C THR A 519 52.49 -3.64 -28.34
N ILE A 520 53.67 -3.44 -27.77
CA ILE A 520 54.68 -2.47 -28.22
C ILE A 520 55.71 -3.16 -29.12
N PHE A 521 55.98 -2.56 -30.27
CA PHE A 521 57.09 -2.93 -31.15
C PHE A 521 58.35 -2.16 -30.76
N PRO A 522 59.55 -2.59 -31.19
CA PRO A 522 60.76 -1.78 -31.02
C PRO A 522 60.56 -0.41 -31.68
N VAL A 523 60.74 0.65 -30.88
CA VAL A 523 60.69 2.02 -31.38
C VAL A 523 62.02 2.29 -32.07
N LEU A 524 61.98 2.93 -33.23
CA LEU A 524 63.19 3.33 -33.92
C LEU A 524 63.73 4.63 -33.33
N GLU A 525 65.05 4.76 -33.28
CA GLU A 525 65.70 5.99 -32.81
C GLU A 525 65.36 7.21 -33.67
N ASN A 526 65.81 8.40 -33.23
CA ASN A 526 65.50 9.69 -33.84
C ASN A 526 63.99 10.02 -33.93
N GLN A 527 63.11 9.26 -33.27
CA GLN A 527 61.66 9.47 -33.23
C GLN A 527 61.15 9.74 -31.79
N THR A 528 60.17 10.63 -31.65
CA THR A 528 59.57 10.97 -30.34
C THR A 528 58.28 10.20 -30.03
N ILE A 529 57.67 9.50 -30.98
CA ILE A 529 56.46 8.69 -30.74
C ILE A 529 56.90 7.33 -30.20
N ALA A 530 56.35 6.89 -29.06
CA ALA A 530 56.75 5.65 -28.42
C ALA A 530 55.66 4.56 -28.48
N ALA A 531 54.44 4.87 -28.06
CA ALA A 531 53.30 3.96 -28.07
C ALA A 531 51.98 4.73 -27.95
N THR A 532 50.85 4.04 -28.05
CA THR A 532 49.55 4.55 -27.57
C THR A 532 48.97 3.53 -26.59
N VAL A 533 48.63 3.99 -25.39
CA VAL A 533 47.89 3.18 -24.41
C VAL A 533 46.41 3.43 -24.64
N SER A 534 45.64 2.37 -24.88
CA SER A 534 44.18 2.46 -25.05
C SER A 534 43.52 1.67 -23.94
N GLY A 535 42.75 2.35 -23.09
CA GLY A 535 41.79 1.74 -22.18
C GLY A 535 40.38 1.68 -22.78
N THR A 536 39.53 0.88 -22.16
CA THR A 536 38.10 0.78 -22.47
C THR A 536 37.29 0.79 -21.18
N ASP A 537 36.22 1.57 -21.18
CA ASP A 537 35.30 1.75 -20.06
C ASP A 537 33.98 1.05 -20.40
N VAL A 538 33.32 0.40 -19.44
CA VAL A 538 32.06 -0.32 -19.72
C VAL A 538 30.87 0.63 -19.67
N ASP A 539 30.84 1.50 -18.65
CA ASP A 539 29.92 2.63 -18.49
C ASP A 539 30.09 3.74 -19.56
N GLY A 540 31.14 3.67 -20.37
CA GLY A 540 31.48 4.70 -21.35
C GLY A 540 31.95 6.02 -20.74
N ASN A 541 32.49 6.02 -19.52
CA ASN A 541 33.01 7.22 -18.85
C ASN A 541 34.24 7.79 -19.58
N VAL A 542 34.50 9.08 -19.41
CA VAL A 542 35.56 9.79 -20.14
C VAL A 542 36.93 9.50 -19.55
N LEU A 543 37.77 8.79 -20.31
CA LEU A 543 39.07 8.33 -19.84
C LEU A 543 40.18 9.38 -19.89
N ASN A 544 40.90 9.49 -18.78
CA ASN A 544 42.05 10.36 -18.55
C ASN A 544 43.32 9.54 -18.28
N TYR A 545 44.40 9.81 -19.03
CA TYR A 545 45.66 9.06 -19.00
C TYR A 545 46.79 9.84 -18.32
N SER A 546 47.61 9.16 -17.52
CA SER A 546 48.70 9.76 -16.75
C SER A 546 49.90 8.81 -16.62
N ILE A 547 51.11 9.37 -16.43
CA ILE A 547 52.31 8.58 -16.10
C ILE A 547 52.42 8.54 -14.57
N SER A 548 52.40 7.34 -13.99
CA SER A 548 52.37 7.11 -12.54
C SER A 548 53.68 6.57 -11.96
N GLY A 549 54.60 6.07 -12.81
CA GLY A 549 55.85 5.48 -12.35
C GLY A 549 56.72 4.91 -13.48
N GLY A 550 57.65 4.03 -13.10
CA GLY A 550 58.69 3.45 -13.97
C GLY A 550 60.04 4.18 -13.88
N ALA A 551 61.12 3.48 -14.23
CA ALA A 551 62.50 3.97 -14.08
C ALA A 551 62.82 5.17 -15.01
N ASP A 552 62.15 5.23 -16.15
CA ASP A 552 62.38 6.22 -17.21
C ASP A 552 61.23 7.23 -17.35
N ALA A 553 60.28 7.24 -16.41
CA ALA A 553 59.08 8.07 -16.42
C ALA A 553 59.33 9.54 -16.81
N ALA A 554 60.39 10.15 -16.26
CA ALA A 554 60.79 11.54 -16.51
C ALA A 554 61.31 11.82 -17.94
N LYS A 555 61.36 10.81 -18.82
CA LYS A 555 61.74 10.92 -20.24
C LYS A 555 60.54 10.83 -21.17
N PHE A 556 59.34 10.60 -20.63
CA PHE A 556 58.09 10.48 -21.38
C PHE A 556 57.06 11.54 -20.99
N ALA A 557 56.19 11.86 -21.94
CA ALA A 557 54.91 12.54 -21.73
C ALA A 557 53.79 11.67 -22.32
N VAL A 558 52.62 11.67 -21.68
CA VAL A 558 51.41 11.03 -22.21
C VAL A 558 50.34 12.09 -22.49
N ASN A 559 49.62 11.96 -23.59
CA ASN A 559 48.47 12.79 -23.87
C ASN A 559 47.29 12.34 -22.98
N ALA A 560 46.79 13.28 -22.18
CA ALA A 560 45.76 13.04 -21.17
C ALA A 560 44.44 12.47 -21.73
N SER A 561 44.05 12.78 -22.97
CA SER A 561 42.77 12.31 -23.55
C SER A 561 42.91 11.24 -24.63
N THR A 562 44.12 11.04 -25.21
CA THR A 562 44.33 10.05 -26.28
C THR A 562 45.23 8.88 -25.90
N GLY A 563 45.85 8.91 -24.72
CA GLY A 563 46.78 7.87 -24.26
C GLY A 563 48.08 7.75 -25.09
N GLY A 564 48.29 8.65 -26.06
CA GLY A 564 49.49 8.72 -26.89
C GLY A 564 50.72 9.04 -26.04
N LEU A 565 51.68 8.13 -26.02
CA LEU A 565 52.90 8.18 -25.22
C LEU A 565 54.09 8.56 -26.09
N MET A 566 54.79 9.61 -25.70
CA MET A 566 55.91 10.20 -26.45
C MET A 566 57.15 10.37 -25.58
N PHE A 567 58.33 10.17 -26.16
CA PHE A 567 59.59 10.63 -25.58
C PHE A 567 59.65 12.17 -25.61
N ILE A 568 60.14 12.78 -24.52
CA ILE A 568 60.32 14.24 -24.39
C ILE A 568 61.48 14.74 -25.29
N ALA A 569 62.46 13.88 -25.54
CA ALA A 569 63.51 14.05 -26.54
C ALA A 569 63.72 12.71 -27.25
N ALA A 570 63.93 12.73 -28.56
CA ALA A 570 64.15 11.50 -29.33
C ALA A 570 65.37 10.72 -28.78
N PRO A 571 65.29 9.38 -28.68
CA PRO A 571 66.44 8.56 -28.30
C PRO A 571 67.44 8.44 -29.46
N ASP A 572 68.67 8.14 -29.08
CA ASP A 572 69.91 8.06 -29.88
C ASP A 572 70.56 6.74 -29.43
N TYR A 573 70.64 5.76 -30.33
CA TYR A 573 70.93 4.35 -30.00
C TYR A 573 72.41 4.15 -29.67
N GLU A 574 73.30 4.86 -30.33
CA GLU A 574 74.75 4.88 -30.08
C GLU A 574 75.08 5.60 -28.75
N LYS A 575 74.14 6.37 -28.20
CA LYS A 575 74.30 7.16 -26.97
C LYS A 575 73.10 7.01 -26.02
N PRO A 576 72.83 5.77 -25.54
CA PRO A 576 71.65 5.43 -24.74
C PRO A 576 71.44 6.36 -23.54
N ALA A 577 70.20 6.84 -23.42
CA ALA A 577 69.76 7.81 -22.41
C ALA A 577 68.83 7.20 -21.34
N ASP A 578 68.48 5.92 -21.45
CA ASP A 578 67.76 5.11 -20.46
C ASP A 578 68.53 4.95 -19.13
N ALA A 579 67.87 4.47 -18.09
CA ALA A 579 68.38 4.51 -16.72
C ALA A 579 69.66 3.68 -16.49
N ASP A 580 69.79 2.52 -17.14
CA ASP A 580 70.93 1.62 -17.06
C ASP A 580 71.71 1.45 -18.39
N LYS A 581 71.26 2.13 -19.45
CA LYS A 581 71.94 2.29 -20.76
C LYS A 581 72.03 1.02 -21.60
N ASN A 582 70.92 0.29 -21.66
CA ASN A 582 70.74 -0.90 -22.48
C ASN A 582 69.82 -0.67 -23.71
N ASN A 583 69.34 0.57 -23.94
CA ASN A 583 68.32 0.94 -24.93
C ASN A 583 66.91 0.36 -24.67
N SER A 584 66.52 0.18 -23.40
CA SER A 584 65.16 -0.22 -23.01
C SER A 584 64.62 0.63 -21.87
N TYR A 585 63.51 1.31 -22.13
CA TYR A 585 62.96 2.35 -21.28
C TYR A 585 61.69 1.86 -20.56
N VAL A 586 61.63 1.97 -19.23
CA VAL A 586 60.52 1.44 -18.41
C VAL A 586 59.64 2.57 -17.86
N VAL A 587 58.34 2.52 -18.17
CA VAL A 587 57.35 3.55 -17.78
C VAL A 587 56.02 2.90 -17.38
N GLN A 588 55.31 3.48 -16.42
CA GLN A 588 53.99 3.04 -15.96
C GLN A 588 52.95 4.10 -16.30
N VAL A 589 51.85 3.66 -16.91
CA VAL A 589 50.73 4.51 -17.33
C VAL A 589 49.46 4.07 -16.62
N THR A 590 48.74 5.04 -16.07
CA THR A 590 47.45 4.86 -15.37
C THR A 590 46.36 5.55 -16.16
N VAL A 591 45.23 4.86 -16.36
CA VAL A 591 43.98 5.41 -16.90
C VAL A 591 42.94 5.51 -15.80
N SER A 592 42.12 6.55 -15.82
CA SER A 592 41.04 6.79 -14.86
C SER A 592 39.85 7.45 -15.54
N ASP A 593 38.65 7.10 -15.07
CA ASP A 593 37.34 7.72 -15.37
C ASP A 593 37.08 9.01 -14.56
N GLY A 594 37.89 9.28 -13.52
CA GLY A 594 37.70 10.34 -12.52
C GLY A 594 37.36 9.85 -11.09
N LYS A 595 37.04 8.56 -10.89
CA LYS A 595 36.75 7.91 -9.59
C LYS A 595 37.63 6.67 -9.35
N LEU A 596 37.70 5.77 -10.32
CA LEU A 596 38.45 4.51 -10.32
C LEU A 596 39.59 4.54 -11.35
N SER A 597 40.47 3.54 -11.34
CA SER A 597 41.63 3.53 -12.24
C SER A 597 42.27 2.15 -12.43
N ALA A 598 42.95 1.97 -13.56
CA ALA A 598 43.82 0.83 -13.85
C ALA A 598 45.21 1.31 -14.27
N THR A 599 46.25 0.49 -14.01
CA THR A 599 47.66 0.84 -14.28
C THR A 599 48.39 -0.29 -14.98
N GLN A 600 49.19 0.05 -16.00
CA GLN A 600 49.99 -0.89 -16.79
C GLN A 600 51.47 -0.45 -16.81
N THR A 601 52.39 -1.42 -16.81
CA THR A 601 53.84 -1.18 -17.00
C THR A 601 54.23 -1.51 -18.43
N LEU A 602 55.00 -0.63 -19.06
CA LEU A 602 55.49 -0.72 -20.44
C LEU A 602 57.02 -0.80 -20.42
N THR A 603 57.62 -1.43 -21.45
CA THR A 603 59.07 -1.61 -21.58
C THR A 603 59.46 -1.43 -23.04
N ILE A 604 59.82 -0.20 -23.39
CA ILE A 604 60.00 0.26 -24.77
C ILE A 604 61.47 0.08 -25.15
N THR A 605 61.75 -0.89 -26.00
CA THR A 605 63.09 -1.08 -26.59
C THR A 605 63.29 -0.15 -27.77
N VAL A 606 64.44 0.54 -27.81
CA VAL A 606 64.88 1.34 -28.96
C VAL A 606 65.78 0.50 -29.86
N GLY A 607 65.59 0.59 -31.17
CA GLY A 607 66.44 -0.05 -32.19
C GLY A 607 67.20 0.96 -33.03
N ASN A 608 68.44 0.62 -33.40
CA ASN A 608 69.27 1.39 -34.32
C ASN A 608 68.56 1.59 -35.67
N VAL A 609 68.75 2.77 -36.26
CA VAL A 609 68.47 3.06 -37.66
C VAL A 609 69.68 3.76 -38.27
N ASN A 610 70.48 2.98 -39.02
CA ASN A 610 71.45 3.44 -40.02
C ASN A 610 71.20 4.88 -40.45
N GLU A 611 72.04 5.80 -39.97
CA GLU A 611 72.01 7.19 -40.37
C GLU A 611 72.66 7.37 -41.74
N LYS A 612 72.60 8.57 -42.33
CA LYS A 612 73.27 8.82 -43.62
C LYS A 612 74.70 9.32 -43.39
N PRO A 613 75.63 9.11 -44.34
CA PRO A 613 76.99 9.61 -44.17
C PRO A 613 77.02 11.14 -44.14
N THR A 614 77.79 11.72 -43.24
CA THR A 614 77.94 13.17 -43.11
C THR A 614 78.92 13.72 -44.15
N LEU A 615 78.45 14.70 -44.92
CA LEU A 615 79.22 15.45 -45.92
C LEU A 615 79.56 16.87 -45.41
N PRO A 616 80.72 17.44 -45.79
CA PRO A 616 81.00 18.86 -45.61
C PRO A 616 80.18 19.72 -46.60
N ALA A 617 80.06 21.02 -46.29
CA ALA A 617 79.26 21.96 -47.06
C ALA A 617 79.73 22.17 -48.52
N SER A 618 78.82 22.67 -49.35
CA SER A 618 78.90 22.76 -50.81
C SER A 618 80.22 23.26 -51.41
N ALA A 619 80.70 22.52 -52.42
CA ALA A 619 81.88 22.87 -53.22
C ALA A 619 81.47 23.43 -54.59
N THR A 620 81.86 24.67 -54.89
CA THR A 620 81.81 25.21 -56.26
C THR A 620 83.18 25.01 -56.92
N VAL A 621 83.18 24.54 -58.17
CA VAL A 621 84.38 24.42 -59.01
C VAL A 621 84.12 25.25 -60.28
N SER A 622 85.11 25.42 -61.14
CA SER A 622 84.89 26.03 -62.46
C SER A 622 85.82 25.39 -63.47
N VAL A 623 85.29 25.14 -64.66
CA VAL A 623 86.03 24.55 -65.78
C VAL A 623 85.77 25.38 -67.04
N LEU A 624 86.71 25.32 -67.96
CA LEU A 624 86.47 25.83 -69.30
C LEU A 624 85.65 24.80 -70.08
N GLU A 625 84.90 25.30 -71.06
CA GLU A 625 84.48 24.46 -72.18
C GLU A 625 85.68 23.67 -72.72
N ASN A 626 85.42 22.46 -73.20
CA ASN A 626 86.38 21.51 -73.72
C ASN A 626 87.36 20.85 -72.72
N GLN A 627 87.19 21.01 -71.40
CA GLN A 627 87.96 20.24 -70.37
C GLN A 627 87.20 19.04 -69.78
N THR A 628 87.92 18.15 -69.08
CA THR A 628 87.31 16.96 -68.46
C THR A 628 87.61 16.69 -66.97
N VAL A 629 88.84 16.69 -66.45
CA VAL A 629 89.03 16.33 -65.02
C VAL A 629 88.59 17.48 -64.09
N VAL A 630 87.78 17.18 -63.08
CA VAL A 630 87.33 18.14 -62.05
C VAL A 630 88.09 17.88 -60.75
N THR A 631 88.67 18.93 -60.16
CA THR A 631 89.40 18.84 -58.89
C THR A 631 89.11 20.05 -58.00
N PRO A 632 89.12 19.94 -56.65
CA PRO A 632 89.42 18.75 -55.84
C PRO A 632 88.26 17.71 -55.77
N ALA A 633 88.43 16.68 -54.95
CA ALA A 633 87.50 15.55 -54.76
C ALA A 633 86.63 15.69 -53.49
N VAL A 634 85.53 14.93 -53.44
CA VAL A 634 84.55 14.91 -52.33
C VAL A 634 84.99 13.94 -51.21
N GLN A 635 84.68 14.26 -49.94
CA GLN A 635 84.98 13.45 -48.75
C GLN A 635 83.77 13.38 -47.79
N ALA A 636 83.68 12.34 -46.97
CA ALA A 636 82.57 12.08 -46.03
C ALA A 636 83.01 11.25 -44.81
N VAL A 637 82.17 11.15 -43.77
CA VAL A 637 82.34 10.28 -42.58
C VAL A 637 80.97 9.71 -42.18
N ASP A 638 80.93 8.47 -41.69
CA ASP A 638 79.68 7.77 -41.33
C ASP A 638 79.38 7.80 -39.81
N PRO A 639 78.11 7.91 -39.36
CA PRO A 639 77.75 7.87 -37.94
C PRO A 639 77.81 6.47 -37.32
N ASP A 640 77.14 5.47 -37.93
CA ASP A 640 77.15 4.07 -37.50
C ASP A 640 78.55 3.44 -37.62
N GLY A 641 79.31 3.89 -38.63
CA GLY A 641 80.68 3.47 -38.90
C GLY A 641 80.83 2.64 -40.18
N GLU A 642 79.84 2.70 -41.07
CA GLU A 642 79.77 1.89 -42.28
C GLU A 642 80.83 2.29 -43.35
N ALA A 643 81.02 1.42 -44.34
CA ALA A 643 82.05 1.59 -45.37
C ALA A 643 81.54 2.40 -46.59
N LEU A 644 82.08 3.59 -46.79
CA LEU A 644 81.57 4.55 -47.76
C LEU A 644 81.99 4.30 -49.22
N SER A 645 81.05 4.54 -50.13
CA SER A 645 81.17 4.45 -51.58
C SER A 645 80.62 5.70 -52.27
N TYR A 646 81.20 6.11 -53.41
CA TYR A 646 80.83 7.35 -54.10
C TYR A 646 80.18 7.10 -55.47
N SER A 647 79.17 7.89 -55.81
CA SER A 647 78.47 7.85 -57.11
C SER A 647 78.09 9.25 -57.57
N ILE A 648 77.81 9.40 -58.86
CA ILE A 648 77.04 10.54 -59.36
C ILE A 648 75.60 10.07 -59.41
N SER A 649 74.74 10.72 -58.64
CA SER A 649 73.32 10.38 -58.52
C SER A 649 72.42 11.29 -59.35
N GLY A 650 72.89 12.50 -59.66
CA GLY A 650 72.07 13.54 -60.25
C GLY A 650 72.81 14.86 -60.36
N GLY A 651 72.08 15.95 -60.09
CA GLY A 651 72.37 17.25 -60.70
C GLY A 651 71.96 17.24 -62.17
N ALA A 652 71.80 18.44 -62.75
CA ALA A 652 71.44 18.61 -64.15
C ALA A 652 72.36 17.79 -65.09
N ASP A 653 73.64 17.67 -64.72
CA ASP A 653 74.69 17.34 -65.68
C ASP A 653 75.40 16.03 -65.38
N ALA A 654 74.75 15.20 -64.55
CA ALA A 654 75.17 13.86 -64.16
C ALA A 654 75.74 13.04 -65.34
N GLY A 655 74.97 12.96 -66.43
CA GLY A 655 75.33 12.21 -67.65
C GLY A 655 76.48 12.82 -68.46
N LYS A 656 77.07 13.92 -67.98
CA LYS A 656 78.30 14.51 -68.51
C LYS A 656 79.52 14.19 -67.64
N PHE A 657 79.41 13.48 -66.52
CA PHE A 657 80.52 13.13 -65.61
C PHE A 657 80.59 11.63 -65.25
N VAL A 658 81.78 11.21 -64.77
CA VAL A 658 82.05 9.97 -64.03
C VAL A 658 82.77 10.30 -62.70
N VAL A 659 82.68 9.41 -61.72
CA VAL A 659 83.34 9.56 -60.41
C VAL A 659 84.08 8.29 -59.98
N ASN A 660 85.19 8.42 -59.24
CA ASN A 660 85.83 7.28 -58.61
C ASN A 660 85.07 6.85 -57.34
N ALA A 661 84.49 5.65 -57.37
CA ALA A 661 83.63 5.13 -56.31
C ALA A 661 84.31 4.88 -54.95
N SER A 662 85.64 4.94 -54.88
CA SER A 662 86.42 4.79 -53.63
C SER A 662 87.11 6.08 -53.17
N THR A 663 87.09 7.16 -53.97
CA THR A 663 87.86 8.39 -53.67
C THR A 663 87.18 9.71 -54.03
N GLY A 664 85.93 9.71 -54.51
CA GLY A 664 85.15 10.94 -54.74
C GLY A 664 85.67 11.92 -55.81
N VAL A 665 86.54 11.47 -56.73
CA VAL A 665 87.14 12.31 -57.80
C VAL A 665 86.22 12.35 -59.03
N LEU A 666 85.84 13.55 -59.51
CA LEU A 666 84.96 13.79 -60.67
C LEU A 666 85.72 13.99 -61.99
N THR A 667 85.13 13.62 -63.14
CA THR A 667 85.69 13.86 -64.50
C THR A 667 84.59 13.83 -65.57
N PHE A 668 84.57 14.76 -66.54
CA PHE A 668 83.60 14.74 -67.63
C PHE A 668 83.77 13.53 -68.58
N ILE A 669 82.65 13.03 -69.08
CA ILE A 669 82.52 12.02 -70.14
C ILE A 669 82.86 12.62 -71.52
N ALA A 670 82.42 13.86 -71.76
CA ALA A 670 82.65 14.60 -72.99
C ALA A 670 83.01 16.05 -72.66
N ALA A 671 83.92 16.60 -73.46
CA ALA A 671 84.23 18.03 -73.50
C ALA A 671 82.92 18.87 -73.61
N PRO A 672 82.64 19.79 -72.66
CA PRO A 672 81.50 20.70 -72.76
C PRO A 672 81.74 21.80 -73.82
N ASP A 673 80.68 22.45 -74.29
CA ASP A 673 80.64 23.40 -75.42
C ASP A 673 79.82 24.63 -74.99
N TYR A 674 80.23 25.87 -75.34
CA TYR A 674 79.47 27.08 -74.97
C TYR A 674 78.22 27.28 -75.81
N GLU A 675 78.36 27.56 -77.10
CA GLU A 675 77.23 28.00 -77.92
C GLU A 675 76.18 26.90 -78.20
N ASN A 676 76.51 25.62 -78.01
CA ASN A 676 75.54 24.55 -77.79
C ASN A 676 75.87 23.77 -76.51
N PRO A 677 75.29 24.15 -75.37
CA PRO A 677 75.64 23.56 -74.09
C PRO A 677 75.20 22.11 -73.94
N ALA A 678 76.06 21.38 -73.26
CA ALA A 678 75.81 20.06 -72.77
C ALA A 678 75.26 20.03 -71.33
N ASP A 679 75.13 21.17 -70.62
CA ASP A 679 74.36 21.22 -69.38
C ASP A 679 72.84 21.19 -69.62
N ALA A 680 72.05 20.76 -68.64
CA ALA A 680 70.63 20.46 -68.82
C ALA A 680 69.70 21.63 -68.50
N ASP A 681 70.01 22.41 -67.46
CA ASP A 681 69.40 23.75 -67.34
C ASP A 681 69.91 24.67 -68.43
N LYS A 682 71.12 24.35 -68.92
CA LYS A 682 71.95 25.15 -69.79
C LYS A 682 71.94 26.60 -69.23
N ASN A 683 72.90 27.03 -68.40
CA ASN A 683 72.85 28.44 -67.89
C ASN A 683 74.15 29.11 -67.38
N ASN A 684 75.32 28.49 -67.58
CA ASN A 684 76.63 28.87 -67.07
C ASN A 684 76.94 28.16 -65.75
N SER A 685 76.31 26.98 -65.51
CA SER A 685 76.45 26.14 -64.31
C SER A 685 76.11 24.64 -64.50
N TYR A 686 77.05 23.78 -64.98
CA TYR A 686 77.00 22.31 -64.89
C TYR A 686 76.92 21.85 -63.43
N VAL A 687 75.72 21.67 -62.91
CA VAL A 687 75.43 21.15 -61.58
C VAL A 687 75.51 19.62 -61.61
N VAL A 688 76.52 19.04 -60.97
CA VAL A 688 76.61 17.59 -60.71
C VAL A 688 76.45 17.31 -59.23
N GLN A 689 75.60 16.35 -58.87
CA GLN A 689 75.42 15.90 -57.50
C GLN A 689 76.22 14.61 -57.29
N VAL A 690 77.17 14.69 -56.36
CA VAL A 690 77.90 13.52 -55.87
C VAL A 690 77.17 12.99 -54.66
N THR A 691 76.82 11.71 -54.72
CA THR A 691 76.32 10.95 -53.59
C THR A 691 77.44 10.13 -52.98
N VAL A 692 77.43 10.06 -51.66
CA VAL A 692 78.14 9.04 -50.88
C VAL A 692 77.10 8.10 -50.25
N SER A 693 77.42 6.82 -50.17
CA SER A 693 76.56 5.78 -49.60
C SER A 693 77.36 4.80 -48.75
N ASP A 694 76.85 4.54 -47.55
CA ASP A 694 77.19 3.42 -46.65
C ASP A 694 76.79 2.04 -47.20
N GLY A 695 75.89 1.99 -48.20
CA GLY A 695 75.33 0.79 -48.80
C GLY A 695 73.84 0.58 -48.53
N LYS A 696 73.25 1.33 -47.59
CA LYS A 696 71.80 1.39 -47.30
C LYS A 696 71.25 2.80 -47.55
N LEU A 697 71.84 3.82 -46.93
CA LEU A 697 71.49 5.23 -47.09
C LEU A 697 72.46 5.99 -47.99
N MET A 698 72.09 7.24 -48.28
CA MET A 698 72.76 8.12 -49.22
C MET A 698 72.72 9.56 -48.75
N ALA A 699 73.86 10.23 -48.78
CA ALA A 699 73.97 11.66 -48.63
C ALA A 699 74.50 12.28 -49.92
N THR A 700 73.94 13.42 -50.30
CA THR A 700 74.15 14.02 -51.63
C THR A 700 74.60 15.46 -51.49
N GLN A 701 75.74 15.81 -52.09
CA GLN A 701 76.21 17.19 -52.17
C GLN A 701 76.30 17.63 -53.63
N THR A 702 75.63 18.74 -53.92
CA THR A 702 75.75 19.48 -55.18
C THR A 702 77.16 20.08 -55.34
N VAL A 703 77.73 19.92 -56.53
CA VAL A 703 78.99 20.50 -57.02
C VAL A 703 78.72 21.21 -58.36
N THR A 704 79.18 22.45 -58.56
CA THR A 704 78.74 23.35 -59.67
C THR A 704 79.86 23.70 -60.68
N VAL A 705 79.59 23.73 -62.03
CA VAL A 705 80.61 23.71 -63.16
C VAL A 705 80.34 24.20 -64.72
N ASN A 706 79.39 25.08 -65.24
CA ASN A 706 79.41 26.01 -66.53
C ASN A 706 78.54 26.38 -67.97
N VAL A 707 77.26 26.16 -68.59
CA VAL A 707 76.61 26.90 -69.93
C VAL A 707 75.12 27.60 -70.40
N THR A 708 73.98 27.22 -71.16
CA THR A 708 72.69 28.13 -71.63
C THR A 708 71.25 27.65 -72.43
N ASN A 709 69.80 27.63 -72.31
CA ASN A 709 68.45 27.60 -71.42
C ASN A 709 66.97 27.06 -72.09
N ASP A 710 65.72 26.70 -71.45
CA ASP A 710 64.27 26.18 -72.01
C ASP A 710 62.77 26.12 -71.15
N THR A 711 61.41 25.89 -71.62
CA THR A 711 59.92 25.90 -70.88
C THR A 711 58.37 25.40 -71.45
N THR A 712 57.16 25.06 -70.72
CA THR A 712 55.53 24.96 -71.05
C THR A 712 54.37 24.28 -70.02
N GLU A 713 52.94 24.00 -69.94
CA GLU A 713 51.36 24.33 -70.25
C GLU A 713 50.13 23.40 -69.48
N ASN A 714 48.69 23.22 -69.39
CA ASN A 714 47.14 23.63 -69.69
C ASN A 714 45.77 22.93 -68.89
N ALA A 715 44.34 23.11 -69.04
CA ALA A 715 43.01 22.58 -68.21
C ALA A 715 41.34 22.51 -68.64
N LEU A 716 40.19 22.10 -67.84
CA LEU A 716 38.61 21.77 -68.13
C LEU A 716 37.24 21.79 -67.05
N PRO A 717 35.83 21.51 -67.31
CA PRO A 717 34.38 21.79 -66.57
C PRO A 717 33.08 20.77 -66.09
N VAL A 718 31.74 21.12 -65.64
CA VAL A 718 30.43 20.25 -65.09
C VAL A 718 28.79 20.74 -64.91
N ILE A 719 27.71 20.13 -64.13
CA ILE A 719 26.05 20.09 -64.21
C ILE A 719 24.86 20.17 -62.96
N LEU A 720 23.45 19.80 -63.00
CA LEU A 720 22.10 20.10 -62.11
C LEU A 720 20.79 19.08 -61.70
N PRO A 721 19.59 19.37 -60.90
CA PRO A 721 18.46 18.41 -60.36
C PRO A 721 16.90 18.72 -59.78
N GLY A 722 15.85 19.30 -60.42
CA GLY A 722 14.57 19.75 -59.73
C GLY A 722 13.39 18.83 -59.24
N ASN A 723 13.03 17.72 -59.94
CA ASN A 723 11.84 16.86 -59.67
C ASN A 723 12.21 15.45 -59.19
N ASN A 724 13.22 15.34 -58.34
CA ASN A 724 14.07 14.15 -58.34
C ASN A 724 13.66 13.05 -57.34
N ALA A 725 12.75 12.19 -57.79
CA ALA A 725 12.69 10.78 -57.40
C ALA A 725 12.39 9.91 -58.63
N ALA A 726 12.83 8.64 -58.64
CA ALA A 726 12.68 7.76 -59.81
C ALA A 726 11.23 7.29 -60.07
N THR A 727 10.32 7.56 -59.13
CA THR A 727 8.86 7.40 -59.19
C THR A 727 8.24 8.45 -58.26
N HIS A 728 7.12 9.06 -58.65
CA HIS A 728 6.41 10.11 -57.92
C HIS A 728 4.89 9.93 -58.12
N THR A 729 4.05 10.35 -57.18
CA THR A 729 2.60 10.06 -57.18
C THR A 729 1.78 11.28 -56.75
N GLN A 730 0.62 11.49 -57.38
CA GLN A 730 -0.30 12.63 -57.16
C GLN A 730 -1.76 12.17 -57.05
N ASN A 731 -2.61 12.93 -56.34
CA ASN A 731 -4.05 12.64 -56.15
C ASN A 731 -4.93 13.74 -56.77
N TYR A 732 -6.16 13.38 -57.16
CA TYR A 732 -7.11 14.24 -57.87
C TYR A 732 -8.56 13.88 -57.46
N VAL A 733 -9.53 14.81 -57.56
CA VAL A 733 -10.95 14.56 -57.19
C VAL A 733 -11.80 14.43 -58.45
N GLU A 734 -12.78 13.54 -58.47
CA GLU A 734 -13.59 13.32 -59.67
C GLU A 734 -14.44 14.52 -60.09
N ASN A 735 -14.93 14.48 -61.34
CA ASN A 735 -15.74 15.53 -61.98
C ASN A 735 -15.12 16.94 -61.93
N SER A 736 -13.87 17.06 -61.46
CA SER A 736 -13.09 18.29 -61.36
C SER A 736 -12.61 18.79 -62.72
N THR A 737 -12.58 20.12 -62.86
CA THR A 737 -12.48 20.83 -64.14
C THR A 737 -11.08 21.39 -64.46
N ASN A 738 -10.03 21.02 -63.70
CA ASN A 738 -8.68 21.59 -63.81
C ASN A 738 -7.60 20.52 -64.06
N LEU A 739 -7.06 20.43 -65.30
CA LEU A 739 -6.35 19.23 -65.81
C LEU A 739 -4.80 19.21 -65.66
N LEU A 740 -4.18 20.17 -64.96
CA LEU A 740 -2.71 20.35 -64.88
C LEU A 740 -2.00 19.37 -63.90
N VAL A 741 -0.74 18.97 -64.19
CA VAL A 741 0.03 18.00 -63.37
C VAL A 741 1.46 18.42 -62.93
N LEU A 742 2.45 18.77 -63.80
CA LEU A 742 3.89 19.02 -63.40
C LEU A 742 4.79 19.81 -64.43
N ASP A 743 6.06 20.18 -64.09
CA ASP A 743 7.01 21.11 -64.80
C ASP A 743 8.56 20.85 -64.50
N TYR A 744 9.59 21.03 -65.38
CA TYR A 744 11.03 20.50 -65.31
C TYR A 744 12.21 21.43 -65.83
N ASP A 745 13.55 21.20 -65.54
CA ASP A 745 14.77 22.09 -65.84
C ASP A 745 16.22 21.41 -65.94
N ALA A 746 17.31 22.02 -66.55
CA ALA A 746 18.73 21.50 -66.78
C ALA A 746 19.91 22.49 -67.20
N THR A 747 21.23 22.09 -67.22
CA THR A 747 22.47 22.94 -67.54
C THR A 747 23.73 22.30 -68.21
N ASP A 748 24.71 23.10 -68.70
CA ASP A 748 26.09 22.74 -69.20
C ASP A 748 27.21 23.77 -68.81
N ALA A 749 28.50 23.48 -69.06
CA ALA A 749 29.66 24.37 -68.80
C ALA A 749 30.67 24.56 -69.98
N ASP A 750 30.34 24.16 -71.22
CA ASP A 750 30.97 24.71 -72.43
C ASP A 750 30.14 25.89 -72.99
N GLY A 751 28.83 25.96 -72.68
CA GLY A 751 28.02 27.18 -72.71
C GLY A 751 26.48 27.06 -72.75
N ASP A 752 25.88 25.87 -72.76
CA ASP A 752 24.45 25.68 -73.13
C ASP A 752 23.44 25.77 -71.95
N THR A 753 22.20 26.20 -72.24
CA THR A 753 21.12 26.40 -71.23
C THR A 753 19.71 26.06 -71.75
N GLU A 754 18.72 26.02 -70.86
CA GLU A 754 17.31 25.87 -71.25
C GLU A 754 16.86 26.97 -72.24
N GLY A 755 16.03 26.60 -73.22
CA GLY A 755 15.63 27.45 -74.35
C GLY A 755 16.75 27.81 -75.34
N SER A 756 18.01 27.46 -75.08
CA SER A 756 19.16 27.70 -75.95
C SER A 756 20.28 26.67 -75.75
N GLY A 757 20.11 25.53 -76.41
CA GLY A 757 21.07 24.42 -76.40
C GLY A 757 20.44 23.11 -75.92
N LEU A 758 19.42 23.20 -75.05
CA LEU A 758 18.70 22.05 -74.49
C LEU A 758 17.35 21.77 -75.19
N THR A 759 16.78 20.56 -75.05
CA THR A 759 15.53 20.12 -75.72
C THR A 759 14.87 18.93 -75.00
N TRP A 760 13.56 19.00 -74.70
CA TRP A 760 12.82 18.00 -73.90
C TRP A 760 11.89 17.07 -74.72
N LEU A 761 11.62 15.86 -74.22
CA LEU A 761 10.71 14.88 -74.86
C LEU A 761 10.19 13.76 -73.93
N LEU A 762 8.97 13.24 -74.20
CA LEU A 762 8.44 12.01 -73.56
C LEU A 762 9.06 10.74 -74.17
N THR A 763 9.30 9.73 -73.33
CA THR A 763 9.96 8.46 -73.74
C THR A 763 9.24 7.16 -73.34
N GLY A 764 8.35 7.17 -72.36
CA GLY A 764 7.80 5.93 -71.79
C GLY A 764 6.58 6.11 -70.87
N GLY A 765 6.17 5.01 -70.23
CA GLY A 765 4.95 4.88 -69.43
C GLY A 765 3.77 4.26 -70.20
N ASP A 766 2.90 3.55 -69.47
CA ASP A 766 1.80 2.79 -70.05
C ASP A 766 0.56 3.67 -70.29
N ASP A 767 0.21 4.56 -69.35
CA ASP A 767 -0.90 5.51 -69.49
C ASP A 767 -0.52 6.85 -70.13
N LYS A 768 0.66 6.93 -70.76
CA LYS A 768 1.14 8.12 -71.50
C LYS A 768 0.18 8.65 -72.58
N TRP A 769 -0.88 7.90 -72.91
CA TRP A 769 -1.94 8.31 -73.83
C TRP A 769 -2.96 9.27 -73.20
N ALA A 770 -3.03 9.32 -71.86
CA ALA A 770 -3.89 10.22 -71.09
C ALA A 770 -3.22 11.58 -70.81
N PHE A 771 -1.96 11.78 -71.21
CA PHE A 771 -1.13 12.95 -70.88
C PHE A 771 -0.46 13.60 -72.10
N THR A 772 -0.06 14.87 -71.97
CA THR A 772 0.70 15.63 -73.00
C THR A 772 1.87 16.38 -72.36
N ILE A 773 3.04 16.51 -73.02
CA ILE A 773 4.17 17.35 -72.54
C ILE A 773 4.59 18.46 -73.53
N HIS A 774 5.15 19.55 -73.01
CA HIS A 774 5.76 20.64 -73.77
C HIS A 774 7.29 20.44 -73.98
N PRO A 775 7.80 20.45 -75.23
CA PRO A 775 9.18 20.03 -75.55
C PRO A 775 10.25 21.11 -75.35
N THR A 776 9.85 22.34 -75.04
CA THR A 776 10.75 23.48 -74.78
C THR A 776 10.53 24.11 -73.41
N GLU A 777 9.50 23.66 -72.67
CA GLU A 777 8.99 24.28 -71.45
C GLU A 777 8.59 23.27 -70.34
N GLY A 778 8.66 21.95 -70.58
CA GLY A 778 8.58 20.92 -69.52
C GLY A 778 7.18 20.54 -68.98
N TRP A 779 6.13 21.31 -69.23
CA TRP A 779 4.79 21.14 -68.61
C TRP A 779 4.03 19.88 -69.01
N LEU A 780 3.26 19.28 -68.06
CA LEU A 780 2.48 18.05 -68.21
C LEU A 780 1.01 18.20 -67.76
N GLU A 781 0.04 17.77 -68.59
CA GLU A 781 -1.42 17.86 -68.36
C GLU A 781 -2.19 16.57 -68.72
N PHE A 782 -3.38 16.36 -68.12
CA PHE A 782 -4.37 15.32 -68.47
C PHE A 782 -5.22 15.69 -69.71
N THR A 783 -5.69 14.69 -70.46
CA THR A 783 -6.51 14.89 -71.68
C THR A 783 -8.04 15.01 -71.47
N GLY A 784 -8.55 14.82 -70.24
CA GLY A 784 -9.99 14.91 -69.94
C GLY A 784 -10.31 14.67 -68.46
N ALA A 785 -11.52 15.04 -68.03
CA ALA A 785 -11.95 14.91 -66.63
C ALA A 785 -12.38 13.47 -66.29
N PRO A 786 -11.99 12.92 -65.12
CA PRO A 786 -12.32 11.57 -64.67
C PRO A 786 -13.57 11.51 -63.76
N ASP A 787 -14.06 10.29 -63.55
CA ASP A 787 -15.36 9.89 -62.99
C ASP A 787 -15.15 8.54 -62.27
N PHE A 788 -15.50 8.43 -60.99
CA PHE A 788 -15.07 7.30 -60.13
C PHE A 788 -15.92 6.05 -60.31
N GLU A 789 -17.21 6.19 -60.60
CA GLU A 789 -18.10 5.08 -60.95
C GLU A 789 -17.73 4.46 -62.31
N ARG A 790 -16.86 5.12 -63.10
CA ARG A 790 -16.53 4.71 -64.47
C ARG A 790 -15.03 4.84 -64.84
N PRO A 791 -14.11 4.08 -64.19
CA PRO A 791 -12.68 4.06 -64.49
C PRO A 791 -12.32 3.80 -65.97
N LEU A 792 -11.34 4.58 -66.46
CA LEU A 792 -10.82 4.57 -67.84
C LEU A 792 -9.31 4.28 -67.96
N ASP A 793 -8.60 4.14 -66.85
CA ASP A 793 -7.19 3.75 -66.77
C ASP A 793 -6.93 2.32 -67.26
N ALA A 794 -5.67 2.02 -67.63
CA ALA A 794 -5.32 0.77 -68.31
C ALA A 794 -5.66 -0.51 -67.52
N ASP A 795 -5.68 -0.45 -66.19
CA ASP A 795 -6.06 -1.59 -65.33
C ASP A 795 -7.28 -1.37 -64.41
N LYS A 796 -7.99 -0.25 -64.61
CA LYS A 796 -9.28 0.11 -63.98
C LYS A 796 -9.26 0.14 -62.45
N LYS A 797 -8.19 0.70 -61.87
CA LYS A 797 -8.07 0.98 -60.43
C LYS A 797 -8.01 2.49 -60.13
N ASN A 798 -8.41 3.34 -61.08
CA ASN A 798 -8.33 4.79 -60.99
C ASN A 798 -6.88 5.29 -60.75
N THR A 799 -5.88 4.78 -61.49
CA THR A 799 -4.44 5.14 -61.34
C THR A 799 -3.64 5.14 -62.70
N TYR A 800 -2.62 6.01 -62.92
CA TYR A 800 -1.99 6.28 -64.24
C TYR A 800 -0.43 6.57 -64.24
N GLU A 801 0.39 6.28 -65.29
CA GLU A 801 1.91 6.47 -65.34
C GLU A 801 2.63 7.06 -66.63
N VAL A 802 3.83 7.73 -66.53
CA VAL A 802 4.60 8.42 -67.67
C VAL A 802 6.17 8.72 -67.49
N GLN A 803 6.99 9.07 -68.53
CA GLN A 803 8.50 9.29 -68.53
C GLN A 803 9.12 10.37 -69.53
N VAL A 804 10.29 11.05 -69.23
CA VAL A 804 10.90 12.29 -69.87
C VAL A 804 12.48 12.28 -70.15
N THR A 805 13.11 13.19 -70.97
CA THR A 805 14.58 13.25 -71.39
C THR A 805 15.14 14.60 -71.98
N VAL A 806 16.49 14.89 -71.97
CA VAL A 806 17.21 16.13 -72.49
C VAL A 806 18.67 15.94 -73.09
N CYS A 807 19.25 16.90 -73.86
CA CYS A 807 20.61 16.90 -74.54
C CYS A 807 21.28 18.30 -74.77
N ASP A 808 22.58 18.41 -75.13
CA ASP A 808 23.37 19.67 -75.43
C ASP A 808 23.76 19.92 -76.93
N SER A 809 24.57 20.97 -77.23
CA SER A 809 25.03 21.34 -78.58
C SER A 809 26.34 20.70 -79.08
N LYS A 810 27.23 20.17 -78.21
CA LYS A 810 28.50 19.52 -78.62
C LYS A 810 28.48 17.98 -78.56
N GLY A 811 27.60 17.34 -77.77
CA GLY A 811 27.22 15.92 -77.95
C GLY A 811 26.90 15.01 -76.72
N GLY A 812 26.19 15.44 -75.66
CA GLY A 812 25.77 14.65 -74.47
C GLY A 812 24.30 14.83 -74.00
N CYS A 813 23.74 13.93 -73.15
CA CYS A 813 22.27 13.79 -72.82
C CYS A 813 21.89 13.06 -71.46
N ALA A 814 20.61 13.14 -70.95
CA ALA A 814 20.05 12.51 -69.69
C ALA A 814 18.45 12.35 -69.55
N SER A 815 17.84 11.67 -68.52
CA SER A 815 16.37 11.22 -68.44
C SER A 815 15.65 10.93 -67.03
N GLN A 816 14.26 10.94 -66.86
CA GLN A 816 13.43 10.69 -65.57
C GLN A 816 11.89 10.25 -65.68
N LYS A 817 11.06 9.95 -64.61
CA LYS A 817 9.69 9.23 -64.59
C LYS A 817 8.58 9.63 -63.51
N LEU A 818 7.24 9.31 -63.67
CA LEU A 818 6.03 9.74 -62.84
C LEU A 818 4.73 8.81 -62.78
N THR A 819 3.73 9.03 -61.85
CA THR A 819 2.40 8.31 -61.58
C THR A 819 1.23 9.19 -60.92
N VAL A 820 -0.11 8.86 -60.97
CA VAL A 820 -1.32 9.66 -60.45
C VAL A 820 -2.63 8.85 -60.04
N ALA A 821 -3.60 9.29 -59.17
CA ALA A 821 -4.89 8.61 -58.70
C ALA A 821 -6.17 9.49 -58.27
N LEU A 822 -7.36 8.93 -57.83
CA LEU A 822 -8.76 9.57 -57.73
C LEU A 822 -9.76 9.27 -56.51
N THR A 823 -10.90 10.02 -56.29
CA THR A 823 -12.03 9.82 -55.24
C THR A 823 -13.42 10.60 -55.46
N ASN A 824 -14.56 10.26 -54.75
CA ASN A 824 -16.01 10.73 -54.88
C ASN A 824 -16.83 11.23 -53.58
N VAL A 825 -18.17 11.52 -53.65
CA VAL A 825 -19.19 11.99 -52.62
C VAL A 825 -20.70 11.50 -52.87
N ALA A 826 -21.79 12.13 -52.31
CA ALA A 826 -23.23 11.65 -52.26
C ALA A 826 -24.39 12.75 -52.25
N GLU A 827 -25.69 12.40 -52.00
CA GLU A 827 -26.97 13.22 -52.12
C GLU A 827 -28.05 12.97 -50.95
N ASP A 828 -29.27 13.60 -50.93
CA ASP A 828 -30.12 13.98 -49.72
C ASP A 828 -31.70 13.72 -49.65
N SER A 829 -32.36 13.75 -48.43
CA SER A 829 -33.84 13.49 -48.08
C SER A 829 -34.52 14.46 -47.00
N ASP A 830 -35.68 14.16 -46.32
CA ASP A 830 -36.76 15.18 -45.96
C ASP A 830 -37.72 15.09 -44.65
N GLY A 831 -37.55 14.32 -43.54
CA GLY A 831 -38.61 14.03 -42.49
C GLY A 831 -38.51 14.45 -40.98
N ASP A 832 -38.51 13.47 -40.06
CA ASP A 832 -38.39 13.59 -38.59
C ASP A 832 -36.96 13.96 -38.12
N GLY A 833 -35.99 13.51 -38.92
CA GLY A 833 -34.55 13.61 -38.72
C GLY A 833 -33.81 12.53 -39.53
N ILE A 834 -34.45 11.38 -39.78
CA ILE A 834 -33.83 10.18 -40.36
C ILE A 834 -33.99 10.16 -41.90
N PRO A 835 -32.94 9.76 -42.66
CA PRO A 835 -33.06 9.51 -44.11
C PRO A 835 -33.71 8.15 -44.47
N ASP A 836 -34.70 8.19 -45.39
CA ASP A 836 -35.51 7.05 -45.88
C ASP A 836 -34.78 5.70 -46.05
N ALA A 837 -33.51 5.75 -46.48
CA ALA A 837 -32.70 4.57 -46.79
C ALA A 837 -32.26 3.76 -45.55
N LEU A 838 -32.48 4.27 -44.34
CA LEU A 838 -32.09 3.65 -43.07
C LEU A 838 -33.27 2.94 -42.39
N GLU A 839 -34.47 3.51 -42.47
CA GLU A 839 -35.68 2.96 -41.84
C GLU A 839 -36.28 1.79 -42.66
N ILE A 840 -36.15 1.86 -43.98
CA ILE A 840 -36.69 0.87 -44.91
C ILE A 840 -35.69 -0.30 -45.08
N GLN A 841 -35.96 -1.45 -44.46
CA GLN A 841 -35.19 -2.68 -44.76
C GLN A 841 -35.28 -3.06 -46.25
N GLU A 842 -34.13 -3.29 -46.90
CA GLU A 842 -34.07 -3.69 -48.32
C GLU A 842 -34.85 -4.98 -48.63
N GLY A 843 -36.11 -4.86 -49.08
CA GLY A 843 -36.97 -6.04 -49.28
C GLY A 843 -38.09 -5.95 -50.33
N ILE A 844 -38.51 -4.76 -50.77
CA ILE A 844 -39.61 -4.46 -51.73
C ILE A 844 -40.77 -5.50 -51.81
N ALA A 845 -41.91 -5.26 -51.11
CA ALA A 845 -43.18 -4.86 -51.76
C ALA A 845 -44.49 -5.32 -51.06
N ASP A 846 -44.90 -4.70 -49.95
CA ASP A 846 -46.29 -4.19 -49.75
C ASP A 846 -46.36 -3.21 -48.55
N PRO A 847 -46.53 -1.88 -48.76
CA PRO A 847 -46.41 -0.81 -47.74
C PRO A 847 -47.58 -0.75 -46.72
N TYR A 848 -48.11 -1.92 -46.37
CA TYR A 848 -49.03 -2.18 -45.27
C TYR A 848 -48.69 -3.50 -44.52
N THR A 849 -47.56 -4.16 -44.85
CA THR A 849 -47.15 -5.44 -44.22
C THR A 849 -45.63 -5.70 -44.10
N ASP A 850 -44.75 -4.83 -44.61
CA ASP A 850 -43.28 -5.06 -44.63
C ASP A 850 -42.42 -3.97 -43.93
N GLY A 851 -43.03 -2.98 -43.27
CA GLY A 851 -42.31 -2.03 -42.43
C GLY A 851 -41.92 -2.59 -41.04
N LYS A 852 -40.95 -1.94 -40.40
CA LYS A 852 -40.79 -1.97 -38.93
C LYS A 852 -41.97 -1.18 -38.31
N ASP A 853 -42.45 -1.62 -37.16
CA ASP A 853 -43.71 -1.25 -36.47
C ASP A 853 -43.40 -1.53 -35.00
N THR A 854 -42.76 -0.57 -34.32
CA THR A 854 -42.00 -0.83 -33.09
C THR A 854 -42.90 -0.89 -31.84
N ASP A 855 -43.82 0.05 -31.64
CA ASP A 855 -44.87 0.00 -30.61
C ASP A 855 -45.93 -1.10 -30.89
N GLY A 856 -46.21 -1.34 -32.18
CA GLY A 856 -47.23 -2.27 -32.67
C GLY A 856 -48.61 -1.64 -32.96
N ASP A 857 -48.74 -0.32 -33.15
CA ASP A 857 -49.95 0.40 -33.60
C ASP A 857 -50.39 -0.03 -35.01
N LYS A 858 -49.44 -0.40 -35.88
CA LYS A 858 -49.55 -0.63 -37.34
C LYS A 858 -49.44 0.63 -38.21
N VAL A 859 -48.88 1.72 -37.70
CA VAL A 859 -48.15 2.68 -38.54
C VAL A 859 -46.69 2.20 -38.61
N PRO A 860 -46.06 2.15 -39.79
CA PRO A 860 -44.63 1.84 -39.88
C PRO A 860 -43.77 3.01 -39.40
N ASP A 861 -42.64 2.73 -38.75
CA ASP A 861 -41.65 3.71 -38.25
C ASP A 861 -41.46 4.91 -39.21
N TYR A 862 -41.12 4.64 -40.49
CA TYR A 862 -40.89 5.65 -41.56
C TYR A 862 -42.11 6.53 -41.95
N LEU A 863 -43.22 6.39 -41.23
CA LEU A 863 -44.45 7.17 -41.36
C LEU A 863 -45.06 7.56 -40.00
N ASP A 864 -44.42 7.23 -38.87
CA ASP A 864 -44.81 7.66 -37.53
C ASP A 864 -43.90 8.80 -37.03
N ASN A 865 -44.14 9.26 -35.81
CA ASN A 865 -43.38 10.31 -35.12
C ASN A 865 -43.22 10.01 -33.61
N ASP A 866 -43.44 8.76 -33.18
CA ASP A 866 -43.70 8.30 -31.80
C ASP A 866 -43.42 6.77 -31.72
N ASP A 867 -42.26 6.34 -32.26
CA ASP A 867 -42.04 4.98 -32.79
C ASP A 867 -42.24 3.82 -31.78
N ASP A 868 -42.01 4.04 -30.48
CA ASP A 868 -42.19 3.05 -29.40
C ASP A 868 -43.49 3.21 -28.58
N GLY A 869 -44.20 4.33 -28.78
CA GLY A 869 -45.45 4.66 -28.10
C GLY A 869 -45.33 4.97 -26.61
N ASP A 870 -44.16 5.37 -26.09
CA ASP A 870 -44.00 5.79 -24.68
C ASP A 870 -44.92 6.98 -24.33
N GLY A 871 -44.94 8.01 -25.19
CA GLY A 871 -45.58 9.29 -24.88
C GLY A 871 -44.89 10.54 -25.43
N LEU A 872 -43.63 10.49 -25.85
CA LEU A 872 -42.85 11.62 -26.39
C LEU A 872 -42.96 11.75 -27.91
N LEU A 873 -41.89 12.06 -28.66
CA LEU A 873 -41.93 12.17 -30.14
C LEU A 873 -40.51 12.08 -30.69
N THR A 874 -40.22 11.16 -31.61
CA THR A 874 -38.89 10.77 -32.14
C THR A 874 -37.88 11.92 -32.36
N GLN A 875 -38.37 13.07 -32.83
CA GLN A 875 -37.62 14.33 -32.99
C GLN A 875 -37.05 14.96 -31.68
N TYR A 876 -37.45 14.48 -30.50
CA TYR A 876 -37.03 14.92 -29.17
C TYR A 876 -36.14 13.89 -28.46
N GLU A 877 -36.18 12.62 -28.88
CA GLU A 877 -35.31 11.54 -28.39
C GLU A 877 -33.89 11.59 -29.01
N VAL A 878 -33.70 12.37 -30.08
CA VAL A 878 -32.38 12.63 -30.72
C VAL A 878 -31.85 11.39 -31.46
N ALA A 879 -32.61 10.95 -32.46
CA ALA A 879 -32.29 9.80 -33.31
C ALA A 879 -31.10 10.00 -34.28
N ASP A 880 -30.88 11.21 -34.81
CA ASP A 880 -29.63 11.60 -35.49
C ASP A 880 -29.11 12.94 -34.90
N PRO A 881 -28.23 12.89 -33.88
CA PRO A 881 -27.69 14.09 -33.24
C PRO A 881 -26.74 14.92 -34.13
N ASN A 882 -26.21 14.34 -35.22
CA ASN A 882 -25.12 14.94 -35.98
C ASN A 882 -25.52 15.32 -37.44
N THR A 883 -26.60 14.74 -37.95
CA THR A 883 -27.21 14.91 -39.29
C THR A 883 -26.34 14.45 -40.46
N ASP A 884 -25.60 13.34 -40.29
CA ASP A 884 -24.85 12.69 -41.38
C ASP A 884 -25.51 11.41 -41.94
N GLY A 885 -26.59 10.91 -41.32
CA GLY A 885 -27.30 9.72 -41.78
C GLY A 885 -26.63 8.39 -41.41
N ASP A 886 -25.91 8.33 -40.29
CA ASP A 886 -25.51 7.07 -39.64
C ASP A 886 -26.04 7.02 -38.20
N LEU A 887 -27.20 6.39 -37.98
CA LEU A 887 -27.90 6.27 -36.69
C LEU A 887 -27.12 5.52 -35.59
N ALA A 888 -25.84 5.21 -35.83
CA ALA A 888 -24.93 4.63 -34.85
C ALA A 888 -24.52 5.61 -33.72
N ASP A 889 -24.89 6.89 -33.79
CA ASP A 889 -24.74 7.87 -32.70
C ASP A 889 -26.06 8.40 -32.10
N ALA A 890 -27.20 7.77 -32.44
CA ALA A 890 -28.48 7.98 -31.77
C ALA A 890 -28.36 7.90 -30.23
N ARG A 891 -29.20 8.64 -29.51
CA ARG A 891 -29.21 8.59 -28.03
C ARG A 891 -29.56 7.18 -27.54
N ASP A 892 -28.79 6.68 -26.58
CA ASP A 892 -28.87 5.35 -25.94
C ASP A 892 -28.52 5.60 -24.46
N THR A 893 -29.54 5.95 -23.66
CA THR A 893 -29.38 6.55 -22.33
C THR A 893 -28.95 5.54 -21.25
N ASP A 894 -29.46 4.30 -21.28
CA ASP A 894 -29.02 3.22 -20.36
C ASP A 894 -27.80 2.42 -20.88
N GLY A 895 -27.60 2.34 -22.20
CA GLY A 895 -26.50 1.60 -22.86
C GLY A 895 -26.85 0.18 -23.35
N ASP A 896 -28.12 -0.22 -23.38
CA ASP A 896 -28.62 -1.50 -23.91
C ASP A 896 -28.29 -1.69 -25.40
N LYS A 897 -28.21 -0.61 -26.19
CA LYS A 897 -28.21 -0.55 -27.67
C LYS A 897 -29.57 -0.68 -28.34
N ILE A 898 -30.66 -0.43 -27.61
CA ILE A 898 -31.88 0.12 -28.21
C ILE A 898 -31.79 1.64 -27.99
N PRO A 899 -31.80 2.47 -29.05
CA PRO A 899 -31.83 3.91 -28.89
C PRO A 899 -33.12 4.39 -28.20
N ASP A 900 -33.05 5.49 -27.45
CA ASP A 900 -34.15 6.10 -26.69
C ASP A 900 -35.47 6.16 -27.48
N TYR A 901 -35.41 6.58 -28.76
CA TYR A 901 -36.60 6.70 -29.63
C TYR A 901 -37.27 5.37 -30.01
N LEU A 902 -36.76 4.24 -29.49
CA LEU A 902 -37.22 2.88 -29.72
C LEU A 902 -37.34 2.08 -28.39
N ASP A 903 -37.19 2.69 -27.22
CA ASP A 903 -37.31 2.03 -25.91
C ASP A 903 -38.12 2.84 -24.87
N ALA A 904 -39.25 2.29 -24.46
CA ALA A 904 -40.19 2.93 -23.53
C ALA A 904 -39.74 2.93 -22.04
N ASP A 905 -38.46 2.71 -21.73
CA ASP A 905 -37.86 2.61 -20.40
C ASP A 905 -36.45 3.27 -20.38
N ASP A 906 -36.28 4.41 -21.08
CA ASP A 906 -35.05 5.17 -21.42
C ASP A 906 -33.82 5.02 -20.48
N ASP A 907 -34.02 5.09 -19.16
CA ASP A 907 -32.93 5.14 -18.16
C ASP A 907 -32.51 3.77 -17.61
N GLY A 908 -33.26 2.72 -17.91
CA GLY A 908 -33.04 1.33 -17.48
C GLY A 908 -33.36 1.03 -16.00
N ASP A 909 -34.03 1.91 -15.25
CA ASP A 909 -34.37 1.66 -13.84
C ASP A 909 -35.55 0.64 -13.67
N GLY A 910 -36.38 0.47 -14.69
CA GLY A 910 -37.55 -0.42 -14.70
C GLY A 910 -38.89 0.27 -14.42
N LYS A 911 -39.00 1.58 -14.69
CA LYS A 911 -40.21 2.39 -14.63
C LYS A 911 -40.41 3.12 -15.98
N PRO A 912 -41.29 2.63 -16.87
CA PRO A 912 -41.44 3.18 -18.21
C PRO A 912 -41.63 4.69 -18.25
N THR A 913 -40.97 5.37 -19.18
CA THR A 913 -40.91 6.86 -19.34
C THR A 913 -42.27 7.53 -19.22
N ALA A 914 -43.28 6.94 -19.84
CA ALA A 914 -44.72 7.25 -19.72
C ALA A 914 -45.26 7.45 -18.28
N THR A 915 -44.60 6.88 -17.27
CA THR A 915 -45.00 6.90 -15.85
C THR A 915 -44.15 7.83 -14.98
N GLU A 916 -43.00 8.26 -15.49
CA GLU A 916 -41.99 9.05 -14.79
C GLU A 916 -42.31 10.55 -14.73
N LYS A 917 -43.32 11.00 -15.49
CA LYS A 917 -43.70 12.42 -15.69
C LYS A 917 -42.73 13.17 -16.63
N ALA A 918 -42.37 12.55 -17.74
CA ALA A 918 -41.65 13.19 -18.85
C ALA A 918 -42.45 14.34 -19.47
N ASP A 919 -43.79 14.22 -19.59
CA ASP A 919 -44.71 15.30 -19.97
C ASP A 919 -45.74 15.53 -18.85
N LEU A 920 -45.79 16.74 -18.28
CA LEU A 920 -46.76 17.11 -17.24
C LEU A 920 -48.06 17.72 -17.81
N ASN A 921 -48.08 18.13 -19.07
CA ASN A 921 -49.17 18.92 -19.66
C ASN A 921 -50.00 18.18 -20.72
N GLY A 922 -49.43 17.16 -21.36
CA GLY A 922 -50.06 16.29 -22.35
C GLY A 922 -49.96 16.80 -23.79
N ASP A 923 -48.83 17.42 -24.17
CA ASP A 923 -48.54 17.85 -25.54
C ASP A 923 -47.38 17.11 -26.23
N LYS A 924 -46.91 16.00 -25.64
CA LYS A 924 -45.83 15.11 -26.13
C LYS A 924 -44.50 15.86 -26.33
N ASN A 925 -44.15 16.72 -25.37
CA ASN A 925 -42.92 17.51 -25.38
C ASN A 925 -42.31 17.53 -23.97
N PRO A 926 -41.10 17.00 -23.77
CA PRO A 926 -40.51 16.88 -22.43
C PRO A 926 -40.00 18.20 -21.83
N ALA A 927 -40.31 19.35 -22.44
CA ALA A 927 -39.92 20.67 -21.98
C ALA A 927 -40.52 21.11 -20.62
N ASP A 928 -41.43 20.34 -20.02
CA ASP A 928 -41.91 20.52 -18.64
C ASP A 928 -41.76 19.28 -17.73
N ALA A 929 -40.88 18.34 -18.11
CA ALA A 929 -40.50 17.17 -17.33
C ALA A 929 -40.04 17.52 -15.91
N VAL A 930 -40.24 16.58 -14.98
CA VAL A 930 -39.79 16.73 -13.58
C VAL A 930 -38.33 16.31 -13.42
N ASP A 931 -37.54 17.16 -12.77
CA ASP A 931 -36.26 16.83 -12.11
C ASP A 931 -36.53 16.84 -10.59
N SER A 932 -36.13 15.79 -9.87
CA SER A 932 -36.40 15.62 -8.43
C SER A 932 -35.19 15.92 -7.52
N ASP A 933 -33.99 15.99 -8.09
CA ASP A 933 -32.70 16.04 -7.39
C ASP A 933 -31.89 17.34 -7.71
N ASP A 934 -32.45 18.16 -8.62
CA ASP A 934 -32.13 19.56 -8.99
C ASP A 934 -30.75 19.69 -9.69
N ASP A 935 -30.52 18.84 -10.69
CA ASP A 935 -29.25 18.63 -11.40
C ASP A 935 -29.26 18.99 -12.89
N GLY A 936 -30.44 18.96 -13.51
CA GLY A 936 -30.65 19.29 -14.92
C GLY A 936 -30.98 18.09 -15.82
N ILE A 937 -30.87 16.86 -15.32
CA ILE A 937 -31.42 15.66 -15.96
C ILE A 937 -32.86 15.43 -15.43
N PRO A 938 -33.88 15.31 -16.30
CA PRO A 938 -35.22 14.93 -15.86
C PRO A 938 -35.28 13.48 -15.38
N ASN A 939 -36.20 13.17 -14.46
CA ASN A 939 -36.38 11.85 -13.83
C ASN A 939 -36.43 10.67 -14.81
N TYR A 940 -36.95 10.85 -16.02
CA TYR A 940 -37.06 9.77 -17.01
C TYR A 940 -35.75 9.45 -17.74
N LEU A 941 -34.67 10.20 -17.45
CA LEU A 941 -33.32 10.01 -17.96
C LEU A 941 -32.30 9.89 -16.79
N ASP A 942 -32.75 9.73 -15.54
CA ASP A 942 -31.91 9.70 -14.32
C ASP A 942 -32.20 8.47 -13.44
N ASN A 943 -31.43 7.41 -13.67
CA ASN A 943 -31.47 6.16 -12.92
C ASN A 943 -30.86 6.24 -11.50
N ASN A 944 -30.64 7.44 -10.94
CA ASN A 944 -29.96 7.64 -9.65
C ASN A 944 -30.64 8.68 -8.71
N ASP A 945 -31.97 8.66 -8.59
CA ASP A 945 -32.77 9.46 -7.63
C ASP A 945 -32.45 9.10 -6.14
N GLU A 946 -31.35 9.65 -5.61
CA GLU A 946 -30.72 9.28 -4.34
C GLU A 946 -30.83 10.36 -3.22
N PRO A 947 -31.21 10.01 -1.98
CA PRO A 947 -31.52 10.97 -0.92
C PRO A 947 -30.33 11.84 -0.48
N SER A 948 -30.62 13.08 -0.07
CA SER A 948 -29.60 14.09 0.21
C SER A 948 -29.77 14.90 1.51
N VAL A 949 -28.70 15.58 1.93
CA VAL A 949 -28.72 16.58 3.02
C VAL A 949 -28.04 17.89 2.65
N HIS A 950 -28.66 19.00 3.06
CA HIS A 950 -28.33 20.37 2.64
C HIS A 950 -27.82 21.21 3.82
N LEU A 951 -26.71 21.94 3.62
CA LEU A 951 -26.13 22.82 4.65
C LEU A 951 -25.37 24.01 4.08
N SER A 952 -25.36 25.12 4.83
CA SER A 952 -24.65 26.36 4.47
C SER A 952 -23.68 26.76 5.58
N VAL A 953 -22.40 26.93 5.24
CA VAL A 953 -21.31 27.06 6.21
C VAL A 953 -20.60 28.40 6.03
N ARG A 954 -20.20 29.02 7.14
CA ARG A 954 -19.39 30.25 7.14
C ARG A 954 -18.18 30.10 8.06
N ALA A 955 -17.01 30.58 7.66
CA ALA A 955 -15.77 30.53 8.43
C ALA A 955 -14.80 31.67 8.08
N TYR A 956 -13.84 31.94 8.96
CA TYR A 956 -12.69 32.80 8.62
C TYR A 956 -11.38 32.09 8.91
N LEU A 957 -10.42 32.24 7.98
CA LEU A 957 -9.03 31.82 8.15
C LEU A 957 -8.23 32.98 8.75
N GLN A 958 -7.39 32.65 9.74
CA GLN A 958 -6.50 33.59 10.39
C GLN A 958 -5.30 33.89 9.48
N GLY A 959 -4.68 35.07 9.65
CA GLY A 959 -3.63 35.56 8.74
C GLY A 959 -4.21 36.09 7.41
N ALA A 960 -5.11 35.33 6.78
CA ALA A 960 -5.82 35.72 5.57
C ALA A 960 -6.78 36.90 5.76
N TYR A 961 -7.42 37.01 6.93
CA TYR A 961 -8.42 38.06 7.21
C TYR A 961 -7.82 39.45 7.42
N ASN A 962 -8.25 40.43 6.63
CA ASN A 962 -7.84 41.82 6.76
C ASN A 962 -8.83 42.64 7.60
N THR A 963 -8.38 43.11 8.76
CA THR A 963 -9.20 43.89 9.71
C THR A 963 -9.54 45.31 9.25
N GLN A 964 -8.94 45.82 8.16
CA GLN A 964 -9.26 47.15 7.62
C GLN A 964 -10.32 47.10 6.52
N THR A 965 -10.37 46.03 5.72
CA THR A 965 -11.40 45.83 4.69
C THR A 965 -12.58 44.99 5.18
N GLY A 966 -12.41 44.21 6.26
CA GLY A 966 -13.41 43.28 6.76
C GLY A 966 -13.53 41.98 5.97
N LEU A 967 -12.58 41.72 5.06
CA LEU A 967 -12.57 40.62 4.10
C LEU A 967 -11.23 39.86 4.16
N MET A 968 -11.23 38.60 3.73
CA MET A 968 -10.00 37.84 3.51
C MET A 968 -9.27 38.24 2.23
N THR A 969 -8.04 37.76 2.09
CA THR A 969 -7.16 37.97 0.94
C THR A 969 -7.42 36.96 -0.18
N ASP A 970 -7.56 37.44 -1.41
CA ASP A 970 -7.66 36.66 -2.66
C ASP A 970 -6.33 36.63 -3.43
N LYS A 971 -5.20 36.78 -2.73
CA LYS A 971 -3.87 36.80 -3.35
C LYS A 971 -3.49 35.47 -4.02
N LEU A 972 -3.93 34.32 -3.51
CA LEU A 972 -3.68 33.02 -4.15
C LEU A 972 -4.38 32.93 -5.51
N LEU A 973 -5.64 33.37 -5.59
CA LEU A 973 -6.38 33.46 -6.85
C LEU A 973 -5.77 34.51 -7.79
N THR A 974 -5.54 35.74 -7.32
CA THR A 974 -5.06 36.85 -8.16
C THR A 974 -3.60 36.74 -8.60
N LYS A 975 -2.77 35.93 -7.93
CA LYS A 975 -1.43 35.53 -8.41
C LYS A 975 -1.46 34.28 -9.32
N GLY A 976 -2.61 33.61 -9.48
CA GLY A 976 -2.74 32.38 -10.26
C GLY A 976 -2.15 31.12 -9.59
N PHE A 977 -2.06 31.12 -8.25
CA PHE A 977 -1.56 29.98 -7.46
C PHE A 977 -2.67 29.06 -6.93
N LEU A 978 -3.89 29.57 -6.71
CA LEU A 978 -5.02 28.73 -6.29
C LEU A 978 -5.31 27.67 -7.39
N PRO A 979 -5.18 26.35 -7.11
CA PRO A 979 -5.35 25.32 -8.13
C PRO A 979 -6.82 25.23 -8.59
N LYS A 980 -7.01 24.88 -9.86
CA LYS A 980 -8.34 24.64 -10.44
C LYS A 980 -8.97 23.32 -9.95
N PRO A 981 -8.29 22.16 -9.91
CA PRO A 981 -8.79 21.01 -9.15
C PRO A 981 -8.60 21.23 -7.64
N GLN A 982 -9.42 20.54 -6.84
CA GLN A 982 -9.29 20.52 -5.40
C GLN A 982 -7.94 19.89 -4.96
N PRO A 983 -7.28 20.39 -3.89
CA PRO A 983 -5.89 20.04 -3.54
C PRO A 983 -5.77 18.89 -2.53
N PHE A 984 -6.89 18.28 -2.13
CA PHE A 984 -6.90 17.26 -1.08
C PHE A 984 -6.65 15.85 -1.61
N ASP A 985 -6.68 15.60 -2.93
CA ASP A 985 -6.37 14.29 -3.53
C ASP A 985 -4.85 14.01 -3.58
N LYS A 986 -4.04 15.04 -3.84
CA LYS A 986 -2.59 14.98 -4.05
C LYS A 986 -1.86 15.79 -2.99
N LEU A 987 -1.04 15.11 -2.19
CA LEU A 987 -0.21 15.77 -1.19
C LEU A 987 0.92 16.59 -1.85
N VAL A 988 0.60 17.84 -2.23
CA VAL A 988 1.61 18.88 -2.49
C VAL A 988 2.26 19.21 -1.15
N THR A 989 3.26 18.40 -0.78
CA THR A 989 4.03 18.64 0.43
C THR A 989 4.66 20.02 0.34
N SER A 990 4.95 20.60 1.51
CA SER A 990 5.63 21.89 1.62
C SER A 990 7.01 21.91 0.91
N PHE A 991 7.54 20.76 0.48
CA PHE A 991 8.79 20.63 -0.27
C PHE A 991 8.64 20.80 -1.79
N GLY A 992 7.42 20.97 -2.31
CA GLY A 992 7.16 21.13 -3.76
C GLY A 992 7.24 19.82 -4.57
N TYR A 993 7.49 18.69 -3.91
CA TYR A 993 7.45 17.37 -4.51
C TYR A 993 6.13 16.65 -4.15
N THR A 994 5.58 15.91 -5.12
CA THR A 994 4.52 14.91 -4.92
C THR A 994 5.13 13.69 -4.25
N VAL A 995 5.04 13.62 -2.92
CA VAL A 995 5.62 12.53 -2.13
C VAL A 995 4.58 11.42 -2.01
N PHE A 996 4.70 10.42 -2.88
CA PHE A 996 3.77 9.31 -3.15
C PHE A 996 2.46 9.72 -3.87
N GLU A 997 2.11 8.96 -4.91
CA GLU A 997 0.72 8.84 -5.34
C GLU A 997 -0.03 7.92 -4.36
N GLY A 998 -1.30 8.23 -4.08
CA GLY A 998 -2.21 7.28 -3.39
C GLY A 998 -2.46 7.47 -1.89
N VAL A 999 -1.91 8.49 -1.23
CA VAL A 999 -2.30 8.86 0.16
C VAL A 999 -2.73 10.34 0.22
N PRO A 1000 -4.03 10.64 0.07
CA PRO A 1000 -4.52 12.01 0.07
C PRO A 1000 -4.44 12.67 1.46
N PRO A 1001 -4.10 13.97 1.58
CA PRO A 1001 -4.33 14.72 2.82
C PRO A 1001 -5.80 14.65 3.25
N PHE A 1002 -6.02 14.35 4.53
CA PHE A 1002 -7.34 14.02 5.11
C PHE A 1002 -8.06 12.82 4.47
N ASN A 1003 -7.39 12.02 3.65
CA ASN A 1003 -7.94 10.84 2.96
C ASN A 1003 -9.19 11.18 2.10
N HIS A 1004 -9.18 12.32 1.39
CA HIS A 1004 -10.24 12.73 0.46
C HIS A 1004 -9.86 12.44 -0.99
N PHE A 1005 -10.66 11.65 -1.70
CA PHE A 1005 -10.42 11.23 -3.10
C PHE A 1005 -11.39 11.88 -4.11
N GLY A 1006 -12.10 12.94 -3.71
CA GLY A 1006 -13.06 13.61 -4.58
C GLY A 1006 -12.40 14.28 -5.80
N LYS A 1007 -13.21 14.56 -6.82
CA LYS A 1007 -12.77 15.11 -8.12
C LYS A 1007 -13.17 16.57 -8.31
N GLU A 1008 -13.54 17.29 -7.25
CA GLU A 1008 -14.14 18.62 -7.35
C GLU A 1008 -13.21 19.64 -8.04
N VAL A 1009 -13.78 20.47 -8.92
CA VAL A 1009 -13.04 21.47 -9.72
C VAL A 1009 -13.68 22.86 -9.55
N MET A 1010 -12.84 23.88 -9.38
CA MET A 1010 -13.27 25.28 -9.42
C MET A 1010 -13.70 25.66 -10.84
N SER A 1011 -14.97 25.99 -11.04
CA SER A 1011 -15.46 26.49 -12.33
C SER A 1011 -14.90 27.87 -12.65
N ASP A 1012 -14.86 28.25 -13.93
CA ASP A 1012 -14.41 29.59 -14.33
C ASP A 1012 -15.44 30.69 -13.99
N SER A 1013 -16.70 30.33 -13.71
CA SER A 1013 -17.71 31.25 -13.16
C SER A 1013 -17.46 31.58 -11.69
N VAL A 1014 -17.18 30.58 -10.85
CA VAL A 1014 -16.76 30.77 -9.44
C VAL A 1014 -15.46 31.56 -9.35
N LYS A 1015 -14.49 31.24 -10.21
CA LYS A 1015 -13.23 31.97 -10.36
C LYS A 1015 -13.41 33.45 -10.75
N ALA A 1016 -14.51 33.79 -11.44
CA ALA A 1016 -14.83 35.14 -11.93
C ALA A 1016 -15.81 35.92 -11.03
N MET A 1017 -16.09 35.44 -9.81
CA MET A 1017 -17.02 36.08 -8.88
C MET A 1017 -16.65 37.53 -8.50
N PRO A 1018 -17.63 38.36 -8.07
CA PRO A 1018 -17.37 39.75 -7.68
C PRO A 1018 -16.34 39.88 -6.55
N ALA A 1019 -15.60 40.98 -6.51
CA ALA A 1019 -14.42 41.16 -5.64
C ALA A 1019 -14.65 41.09 -4.10
N GLY A 1020 -15.92 41.05 -3.64
CA GLY A 1020 -16.27 40.76 -2.24
C GLY A 1020 -16.44 39.27 -1.92
N ASN A 1021 -16.62 38.44 -2.95
CA ASN A 1021 -17.02 37.03 -2.92
C ASN A 1021 -16.04 36.16 -3.74
N THR A 1022 -14.90 36.69 -4.18
CA THR A 1022 -13.87 35.92 -4.87
C THR A 1022 -13.35 34.76 -3.99
N PRO A 1023 -13.00 33.60 -4.59
CA PRO A 1023 -12.34 32.52 -3.86
C PRO A 1023 -11.03 32.94 -3.17
N VAL A 1024 -10.93 32.57 -1.89
CA VAL A 1024 -9.73 32.70 -1.04
C VAL A 1024 -8.92 31.41 -1.13
N ASP A 1025 -9.55 30.29 -0.80
CA ASP A 1025 -8.89 28.99 -0.72
C ASP A 1025 -9.87 27.80 -0.67
N TRP A 1026 -9.33 26.60 -0.82
CA TRP A 1026 -10.04 25.32 -0.72
C TRP A 1026 -10.20 24.84 0.73
N MET A 1027 -11.42 24.43 1.08
CA MET A 1027 -11.81 23.86 2.37
C MET A 1027 -12.34 22.43 2.17
N LEU A 1028 -12.09 21.54 3.13
CA LEU A 1028 -12.71 20.21 3.17
C LEU A 1028 -13.83 20.22 4.22
N LEU A 1029 -15.04 19.90 3.79
CA LEU A 1029 -16.26 19.86 4.61
C LEU A 1029 -16.69 18.40 4.78
N GLU A 1030 -16.79 17.93 6.02
CA GLU A 1030 -17.05 16.51 6.34
C GLU A 1030 -18.28 16.35 7.24
N LEU A 1031 -19.04 15.27 7.01
CA LEU A 1031 -20.06 14.77 7.93
C LEU A 1031 -19.48 13.60 8.73
N ARG A 1032 -19.57 13.67 10.05
CA ARG A 1032 -19.14 12.62 10.99
C ARG A 1032 -20.34 11.97 11.66
N ASP A 1033 -20.22 10.67 11.92
CA ASP A 1033 -21.23 9.86 12.59
C ASP A 1033 -21.44 10.34 14.04
N VAL A 1034 -22.64 10.11 14.60
CA VAL A 1034 -23.04 10.66 15.90
C VAL A 1034 -22.72 9.75 17.08
N ASP A 1035 -22.60 8.45 16.84
CA ASP A 1035 -22.23 7.46 17.85
C ASP A 1035 -20.72 7.15 17.78
N ASP A 1036 -20.10 7.29 16.60
CA ASP A 1036 -18.64 7.35 16.43
C ASP A 1036 -18.17 8.62 15.69
N PRO A 1037 -17.85 9.71 16.39
CA PRO A 1037 -17.33 10.93 15.77
C PRO A 1037 -15.95 10.81 15.07
N VAL A 1038 -15.25 9.67 15.17
CA VAL A 1038 -14.09 9.35 14.32
C VAL A 1038 -14.57 8.93 12.93
N LYS A 1039 -15.62 8.11 12.82
CA LYS A 1039 -16.17 7.66 11.54
C LYS A 1039 -16.69 8.83 10.72
N ARG A 1040 -16.26 8.89 9.46
CA ARG A 1040 -16.73 9.85 8.46
C ARG A 1040 -17.81 9.21 7.60
N VAL A 1041 -18.94 9.89 7.47
CA VAL A 1041 -20.07 9.50 6.63
C VAL A 1041 -19.83 10.00 5.21
N ALA A 1042 -19.55 11.29 5.05
CA ALA A 1042 -19.30 11.92 3.75
C ALA A 1042 -18.27 13.05 3.84
N ALA A 1043 -17.72 13.44 2.70
CA ALA A 1043 -16.81 14.59 2.56
C ALA A 1043 -17.00 15.26 1.18
N LYS A 1044 -16.86 16.59 1.14
CA LYS A 1044 -16.89 17.38 -0.10
C LYS A 1044 -15.88 18.52 -0.02
N ALA A 1045 -15.07 18.68 -1.04
CA ALA A 1045 -14.19 19.83 -1.20
C ALA A 1045 -15.00 21.05 -1.68
N THR A 1046 -14.73 22.20 -1.08
CA THR A 1046 -15.50 23.44 -1.21
C THR A 1046 -14.55 24.64 -1.28
N LEU A 1047 -15.03 25.79 -1.73
CA LEU A 1047 -14.24 27.03 -1.76
C LEU A 1047 -14.74 28.01 -0.69
N LEU A 1048 -13.80 28.72 -0.05
CA LEU A 1048 -14.10 29.79 0.88
C LEU A 1048 -14.06 31.14 0.16
N GLN A 1049 -15.12 31.94 0.29
CA GLN A 1049 -15.20 33.31 -0.22
C GLN A 1049 -14.64 34.32 0.77
N ARG A 1050 -14.26 35.51 0.28
CA ARG A 1050 -13.62 36.58 1.07
C ARG A 1050 -14.44 37.11 2.24
N ASP A 1051 -15.76 37.09 2.16
CA ASP A 1051 -16.71 37.51 3.19
C ASP A 1051 -17.02 36.41 4.23
N GLY A 1052 -16.48 35.21 4.02
CA GLY A 1052 -16.52 34.08 4.93
C GLY A 1052 -17.45 32.95 4.51
N ASP A 1053 -18.17 33.06 3.39
CA ASP A 1053 -19.12 32.04 2.94
C ASP A 1053 -18.39 30.84 2.30
N VAL A 1054 -18.82 29.62 2.62
CA VAL A 1054 -18.33 28.39 1.98
C VAL A 1054 -19.29 28.01 0.86
N ILE A 1055 -18.75 27.77 -0.34
CA ILE A 1055 -19.51 27.50 -1.56
C ILE A 1055 -19.10 26.17 -2.22
N ASN A 1056 -20.04 25.61 -2.98
CA ASN A 1056 -19.74 24.60 -3.99
C ASN A 1056 -18.76 25.20 -5.00
N ALA A 1057 -17.66 24.50 -5.29
CA ALA A 1057 -16.59 25.01 -6.15
C ALA A 1057 -16.98 25.13 -7.64
N GLU A 1058 -18.00 24.38 -8.06
CA GLU A 1058 -18.48 24.32 -9.44
C GLU A 1058 -19.65 25.29 -9.66
N THR A 1059 -20.73 25.15 -8.89
CA THR A 1059 -21.94 25.99 -9.06
C THR A 1059 -21.83 27.36 -8.37
N GLY A 1060 -20.95 27.50 -7.38
CA GLY A 1060 -20.85 28.71 -6.57
C GLY A 1060 -21.96 28.89 -5.53
N SER A 1061 -22.85 27.89 -5.38
CA SER A 1061 -23.93 27.93 -4.41
C SER A 1061 -23.41 27.87 -2.96
N THR A 1062 -23.99 28.68 -2.09
CA THR A 1062 -23.80 28.62 -0.62
C THR A 1062 -24.65 27.53 0.05
N ASN A 1063 -25.52 26.83 -0.70
CA ASN A 1063 -26.11 25.58 -0.27
C ASN A 1063 -25.23 24.42 -0.72
N ILE A 1064 -24.63 23.70 0.23
CA ILE A 1064 -23.82 22.51 -0.02
C ILE A 1064 -24.71 21.27 0.14
N VAL A 1065 -24.95 20.59 -0.97
CA VAL A 1065 -25.70 19.34 -1.05
C VAL A 1065 -24.75 18.15 -0.91
N PHE A 1066 -25.11 17.18 -0.08
CA PHE A 1066 -24.52 15.85 -0.01
C PHE A 1066 -25.57 14.83 -0.49
N ARG A 1067 -25.47 14.35 -1.74
CA ARG A 1067 -26.27 13.25 -2.30
C ARG A 1067 -25.78 11.89 -1.76
N GLY A 1068 -26.64 10.87 -1.79
CA GLY A 1068 -26.37 9.56 -1.20
C GLY A 1068 -26.21 9.60 0.33
N VAL A 1069 -26.80 10.59 1.00
CA VAL A 1069 -26.73 10.79 2.46
C VAL A 1069 -28.14 11.07 2.99
N PRO A 1070 -28.75 10.16 3.76
CA PRO A 1070 -30.12 10.33 4.22
C PRO A 1070 -30.24 11.42 5.31
N PRO A 1071 -31.38 12.13 5.37
CA PRO A 1071 -31.71 13.04 6.47
C PRO A 1071 -31.55 12.40 7.86
N GLY A 1072 -30.88 13.11 8.77
CA GLY A 1072 -30.47 12.54 10.06
C GLY A 1072 -29.64 13.49 10.93
N ASP A 1073 -29.29 13.04 12.13
CA ASP A 1073 -28.37 13.77 13.02
C ASP A 1073 -26.91 13.49 12.61
N TYR A 1074 -26.11 14.54 12.41
CA TYR A 1074 -24.68 14.46 12.06
C TYR A 1074 -23.84 15.48 12.82
N TYR A 1075 -22.54 15.22 13.04
CA TYR A 1075 -21.59 16.29 13.36
C TYR A 1075 -20.97 16.85 12.08
N VAL A 1076 -20.79 18.16 11.99
CA VAL A 1076 -20.19 18.81 10.81
C VAL A 1076 -18.80 19.32 11.14
N VAL A 1077 -17.83 18.98 10.29
CA VAL A 1077 -16.41 19.31 10.43
C VAL A 1077 -15.94 20.13 9.22
N LEU A 1078 -15.09 21.13 9.46
CA LEU A 1078 -14.48 21.96 8.43
C LEU A 1078 -12.96 22.01 8.62
N ARG A 1079 -12.19 21.61 7.60
CA ARG A 1079 -10.72 21.54 7.59
C ARG A 1079 -10.11 22.39 6.47
N HIS A 1080 -8.83 22.76 6.62
CA HIS A 1080 -8.03 23.51 5.64
C HIS A 1080 -6.55 23.12 5.78
N ARG A 1081 -5.76 23.21 4.70
CA ARG A 1081 -4.42 22.57 4.58
C ARG A 1081 -3.33 23.03 5.56
N ASN A 1082 -3.56 24.10 6.31
CA ASN A 1082 -2.58 24.69 7.24
C ASN A 1082 -3.21 25.34 8.47
N HIS A 1083 -4.46 25.00 8.76
CA HIS A 1083 -5.22 25.50 9.89
C HIS A 1083 -5.80 24.34 10.70
N ILE A 1084 -5.87 24.51 12.03
CA ILE A 1084 -6.60 23.58 12.89
C ILE A 1084 -8.07 23.58 12.48
N GLY A 1085 -8.58 22.39 12.15
CA GLY A 1085 -9.98 22.18 11.78
C GLY A 1085 -10.95 22.44 12.93
N VAL A 1086 -12.21 22.68 12.59
CA VAL A 1086 -13.29 22.97 13.54
C VAL A 1086 -14.47 22.01 13.34
N MET A 1087 -15.23 21.76 14.40
CA MET A 1087 -16.34 20.81 14.44
C MET A 1087 -17.49 21.38 15.28
N THR A 1088 -18.75 21.05 14.96
CA THR A 1088 -19.92 21.47 15.74
C THR A 1088 -19.88 20.88 17.15
N ALA A 1089 -20.22 21.66 18.19
CA ALA A 1089 -20.20 21.17 19.59
C ALA A 1089 -21.23 20.07 19.87
N THR A 1090 -22.31 20.05 19.09
CA THR A 1090 -23.38 19.06 19.13
C THR A 1090 -23.62 18.54 17.72
N ARG A 1091 -24.25 17.37 17.63
CA ARG A 1091 -24.88 16.92 16.39
C ARG A 1091 -25.99 17.88 15.96
N LEU A 1092 -26.23 17.97 14.66
CA LEU A 1092 -27.26 18.78 14.01
C LEU A 1092 -28.13 17.85 13.16
N SER A 1093 -29.45 18.00 13.25
CA SER A 1093 -30.38 17.33 12.35
C SER A 1093 -30.34 18.01 10.98
N LEU A 1094 -29.87 17.30 9.96
CA LEU A 1094 -29.80 17.78 8.57
C LEU A 1094 -30.91 17.13 7.72
N THR A 1095 -31.41 17.87 6.72
CA THR A 1095 -32.45 17.46 5.76
C THR A 1095 -32.18 18.10 4.39
N GLU A 1096 -33.05 17.93 3.39
CA GLU A 1096 -33.03 18.71 2.13
C GLU A 1096 -33.23 20.24 2.33
N THR A 1097 -33.37 20.74 3.57
CA THR A 1097 -33.40 22.19 3.86
C THR A 1097 -32.09 22.66 4.47
N ALA A 1098 -31.43 23.62 3.79
CA ALA A 1098 -30.10 24.14 4.13
C ALA A 1098 -29.95 24.56 5.61
N THR A 1099 -29.23 23.75 6.39
CA THR A 1099 -28.91 24.05 7.79
C THR A 1099 -27.72 25.00 7.90
N VAL A 1100 -27.87 26.11 8.63
CA VAL A 1100 -26.86 27.19 8.70
C VAL A 1100 -25.86 26.99 9.86
N ILE A 1101 -24.57 27.03 9.53
CA ILE A 1101 -23.44 26.75 10.43
C ILE A 1101 -22.41 27.88 10.34
N ASP A 1102 -22.47 28.84 11.28
CA ASP A 1102 -21.61 30.04 11.24
C ASP A 1102 -20.44 29.95 12.24
N PHE A 1103 -19.33 29.36 11.79
CA PHE A 1103 -18.07 29.33 12.53
C PHE A 1103 -17.35 30.69 12.59
N THR A 1104 -17.88 31.77 12.00
CA THR A 1104 -17.35 33.13 12.19
C THR A 1104 -17.79 33.76 13.52
N GLN A 1105 -18.87 33.28 14.15
CA GLN A 1105 -19.40 33.85 15.39
C GLN A 1105 -18.70 33.29 16.63
N PRO A 1106 -18.16 34.13 17.55
CA PRO A 1106 -17.61 33.68 18.83
C PRO A 1106 -18.62 32.93 19.72
N SER A 1107 -19.92 33.18 19.54
CA SER A 1107 -21.01 32.55 20.28
C SER A 1107 -21.44 31.18 19.75
N TYR A 1108 -21.08 30.83 18.50
CA TYR A 1108 -21.42 29.51 17.95
C TYR A 1108 -20.58 28.43 18.64
N ALA A 1109 -21.22 27.40 19.18
CA ALA A 1109 -20.54 26.37 19.97
C ALA A 1109 -19.77 25.39 19.07
N VAL A 1110 -18.50 25.17 19.39
CA VAL A 1110 -17.61 24.22 18.68
C VAL A 1110 -17.08 23.14 19.61
N TYR A 1111 -16.79 21.97 19.06
CA TYR A 1111 -16.28 20.82 19.82
C TYR A 1111 -14.89 21.13 20.40
N GLY A 1112 -14.70 20.90 21.69
CA GLY A 1112 -13.44 21.17 22.39
C GLY A 1112 -13.21 22.63 22.79
N ASN A 1113 -12.22 22.86 23.67
CA ASN A 1113 -11.94 24.18 24.24
C ASN A 1113 -10.99 25.00 23.35
N ASN A 1114 -11.28 26.30 23.20
CA ASN A 1114 -10.44 27.31 22.52
C ASN A 1114 -10.06 26.98 21.05
N GLN A 1115 -10.85 26.16 20.36
CA GLN A 1115 -10.54 25.64 19.01
C GLN A 1115 -10.62 26.67 17.86
N ARG A 1116 -10.96 27.92 18.17
CA ARG A 1116 -10.87 29.07 17.27
C ARG A 1116 -10.18 30.22 18.00
N TYR A 1117 -9.39 31.00 17.28
CA TYR A 1117 -8.92 32.30 17.75
C TYR A 1117 -10.10 33.27 17.79
N LEU A 1118 -10.32 33.92 18.94
CA LEU A 1118 -11.42 34.88 19.13
C LEU A 1118 -10.87 36.30 19.20
N ALA A 1119 -11.33 37.18 18.31
CA ALA A 1119 -10.95 38.59 18.29
C ALA A 1119 -12.18 39.48 18.11
N GLY A 1120 -12.63 40.09 19.21
CA GLY A 1120 -13.80 40.98 19.22
C GLY A 1120 -15.09 40.21 18.96
N ASP A 1121 -15.80 40.61 17.90
CA ASP A 1121 -17.05 40.00 17.42
C ASP A 1121 -16.83 38.81 16.46
N LYS A 1122 -15.58 38.37 16.23
CA LYS A 1122 -15.24 37.36 15.22
C LYS A 1122 -14.38 36.22 15.75
N ALA A 1123 -14.60 35.04 15.17
CA ALA A 1123 -13.86 33.81 15.41
C ALA A 1123 -13.17 33.35 14.12
N PHE A 1124 -11.97 32.79 14.26
CA PHE A 1124 -11.09 32.35 13.18
C PHE A 1124 -10.56 30.94 13.47
N LEU A 1125 -10.40 30.09 12.47
CA LEU A 1125 -9.62 28.86 12.62
C LEU A 1125 -8.16 29.24 12.94
N TRP A 1126 -7.43 28.43 13.71
CA TRP A 1126 -6.04 28.73 14.06
C TRP A 1126 -5.08 28.40 12.90
N ALA A 1127 -4.35 29.40 12.40
CA ALA A 1127 -3.28 29.18 11.42
C ALA A 1127 -2.06 28.52 12.08
N GLY A 1128 -1.38 27.62 11.36
CA GLY A 1128 -0.05 27.13 11.75
C GLY A 1128 0.20 25.63 11.63
N ASP A 1129 -0.81 24.81 11.33
CA ASP A 1129 -0.69 23.34 11.17
C ASP A 1129 -0.10 22.99 9.78
N ALA A 1130 1.07 23.55 9.47
CA ALA A 1130 1.72 23.48 8.16
C ALA A 1130 2.26 22.08 7.81
N ASN A 1131 2.24 21.16 8.77
CA ASN A 1131 2.56 19.74 8.61
C ASN A 1131 1.30 18.83 8.58
N ASN A 1132 0.08 19.37 8.72
CA ASN A 1132 -1.17 18.62 8.88
C ASN A 1132 -1.10 17.55 9.99
N SER A 1133 -0.57 17.92 11.16
CA SER A 1133 -0.53 17.11 12.39
C SER A 1133 -1.78 17.24 13.25
N ASN A 1134 -2.69 18.19 12.96
CA ASN A 1134 -3.76 18.64 13.86
C ASN A 1134 -3.20 19.23 15.17
N SER A 1135 -2.00 19.83 15.07
CA SER A 1135 -1.37 20.57 16.16
C SER A 1135 -0.49 21.69 15.62
N VAL A 1136 -0.35 22.79 16.36
CA VAL A 1136 0.55 23.90 16.00
C VAL A 1136 1.76 23.87 16.92
N VAL A 1137 2.94 23.60 16.36
CA VAL A 1137 4.19 23.37 17.10
C VAL A 1137 5.27 24.34 16.63
N GLY A 1138 5.70 25.25 17.51
CA GLY A 1138 6.68 26.27 17.18
C GLY A 1138 8.13 25.81 17.23
N SER A 1139 8.46 24.76 17.99
CA SER A 1139 9.84 24.29 18.17
C SER A 1139 9.91 22.84 18.65
N GLY A 1140 10.87 22.10 18.12
CA GLY A 1140 11.12 20.68 18.43
C GLY A 1140 11.20 19.81 17.16
N PRO A 1141 11.52 18.52 17.28
CA PRO A 1141 11.42 17.58 16.16
C PRO A 1141 10.00 17.59 15.57
N GLY A 1142 9.87 17.64 14.23
CA GLY A 1142 8.58 17.66 13.54
C GLY A 1142 7.79 18.98 13.58
N SER A 1143 8.29 20.02 14.26
CA SER A 1143 7.59 21.30 14.41
C SER A 1143 7.34 22.01 13.07
N ASP A 1144 6.23 22.73 12.93
CA ASP A 1144 5.84 23.46 11.72
C ASP A 1144 6.91 24.47 11.26
N ALA A 1145 7.56 25.14 12.20
CA ALA A 1145 8.71 26.01 11.94
C ALA A 1145 9.87 25.30 11.20
N ASN A 1146 10.09 24.01 11.48
CA ASN A 1146 11.12 23.21 10.81
C ASN A 1146 10.68 22.75 9.42
N ILE A 1147 9.39 22.52 9.20
CA ILE A 1147 8.84 22.30 7.86
C ILE A 1147 8.99 23.57 7.01
N MET A 1148 8.54 24.72 7.51
CA MET A 1148 8.69 26.03 6.85
C MET A 1148 10.14 26.34 6.48
N LEU A 1149 11.09 26.05 7.38
CA LEU A 1149 12.52 26.24 7.11
C LEU A 1149 13.06 25.23 6.07
N GLY A 1150 12.76 23.94 6.24
CA GLY A 1150 13.24 22.88 5.35
C GLY A 1150 12.78 23.11 3.91
N SER A 1151 11.48 23.34 3.72
CA SER A 1151 10.84 23.75 2.47
C SER A 1151 11.59 24.87 1.76
N LEU A 1152 11.79 25.97 2.48
CA LEU A 1152 12.39 27.18 1.95
C LEU A 1152 13.88 26.98 1.60
N LEU A 1153 14.60 26.13 2.32
CA LEU A 1153 16.02 25.83 2.05
C LEU A 1153 16.24 24.86 0.88
N ILE A 1154 15.30 23.95 0.59
CA ILE A 1154 15.42 22.99 -0.55
C ILE A 1154 14.63 23.39 -1.80
N SER A 1155 13.87 24.49 -1.75
CA SER A 1155 13.16 25.07 -2.90
C SER A 1155 14.12 25.27 -4.08
N PRO A 1156 13.83 24.74 -5.30
CA PRO A 1156 14.73 24.83 -6.46
C PRO A 1156 15.14 26.27 -6.83
N ASP A 1157 14.24 27.24 -6.60
CA ASP A 1157 14.48 28.66 -6.86
C ASP A 1157 15.42 29.32 -5.83
N ASN A 1158 15.58 28.73 -4.63
CA ASN A 1158 16.51 29.22 -3.60
C ASN A 1158 17.95 28.76 -3.88
N THR A 1159 18.44 29.07 -5.09
CA THR A 1159 19.79 28.76 -5.59
C THR A 1159 20.95 29.26 -4.71
N LEU A 1160 20.67 30.12 -3.73
CA LEU A 1160 21.63 30.65 -2.75
C LEU A 1160 21.44 30.10 -1.32
N VAL A 1161 20.47 29.20 -1.11
CA VAL A 1161 20.16 28.49 0.15
C VAL A 1161 20.03 29.45 1.35
N THR A 1162 19.28 30.54 1.16
CA THR A 1162 19.15 31.61 2.17
C THR A 1162 17.81 31.53 2.93
N THR A 1163 17.81 31.82 4.23
CA THR A 1163 16.60 31.85 5.07
C THR A 1163 15.65 33.04 4.79
N HIS A 1164 16.13 34.02 4.01
CA HIS A 1164 15.41 35.25 3.65
C HIS A 1164 14.83 35.17 2.23
N PHE A 1165 14.94 34.02 1.57
CA PHE A 1165 14.24 33.71 0.34
C PHE A 1165 12.72 33.84 0.52
N LYS A 1166 11.99 34.03 -0.58
CA LYS A 1166 10.52 34.11 -0.59
C LYS A 1166 9.99 33.08 -1.55
N MET A 1167 9.49 31.97 -1.02
CA MET A 1167 9.00 30.85 -1.82
C MET A 1167 7.57 31.16 -2.27
N ALA A 1168 7.40 31.42 -3.57
CA ALA A 1168 6.13 31.81 -4.17
C ALA A 1168 5.38 30.58 -4.72
N GLY A 1169 4.09 30.47 -4.43
CA GLY A 1169 3.25 29.36 -4.89
C GLY A 1169 2.14 29.01 -3.89
N TYR A 1170 1.56 27.83 -4.07
CA TYR A 1170 0.47 27.29 -3.26
C TYR A 1170 1.01 26.22 -2.30
N TYR A 1171 1.31 26.63 -1.06
CA TYR A 1171 1.94 25.78 -0.06
C TYR A 1171 1.18 25.82 1.27
N ALA A 1172 1.33 24.79 2.10
CA ALA A 1172 0.82 24.82 3.48
C ALA A 1172 1.59 25.81 4.37
N THR A 1173 2.84 26.12 4.03
CA THR A 1173 3.75 26.99 4.81
C THR A 1173 3.51 28.49 4.65
N ASP A 1174 2.67 28.92 3.72
CA ASP A 1174 2.14 30.28 3.64
C ASP A 1174 0.93 30.38 4.58
N LEU A 1175 1.15 30.91 5.78
CA LEU A 1175 0.15 30.95 6.85
C LEU A 1175 -0.76 32.17 6.77
N ASN A 1176 -0.44 33.13 5.89
CA ASN A 1176 -1.23 34.36 5.72
C ASN A 1176 -1.95 34.45 4.35
N LEU A 1177 -1.85 33.39 3.55
CA LEU A 1177 -2.44 33.23 2.21
C LEU A 1177 -2.05 34.38 1.27
N ASP A 1178 -0.79 34.81 1.37
CA ASP A 1178 -0.21 35.85 0.52
C ASP A 1178 0.17 35.32 -0.87
N GLY A 1179 0.45 34.03 -1.00
CA GLY A 1179 1.20 33.43 -2.10
C GLY A 1179 2.71 33.59 -1.95
N LEU A 1180 3.22 33.73 -0.72
CA LEU A 1180 4.65 33.79 -0.38
C LEU A 1180 4.89 33.18 1.01
N THR A 1181 5.54 32.01 1.09
CA THR A 1181 6.15 31.56 2.35
C THR A 1181 7.43 32.36 2.60
N VAL A 1182 7.50 33.01 3.76
CA VAL A 1182 8.67 33.79 4.20
C VAL A 1182 9.05 33.37 5.62
N PHE A 1183 10.24 32.76 5.79
CA PHE A 1183 10.71 32.31 7.11
C PHE A 1183 11.39 33.41 7.94
N SER A 1184 12.21 34.28 7.32
CA SER A 1184 12.89 35.37 8.03
C SER A 1184 12.93 36.69 7.25
N GLY A 1185 12.83 37.80 7.97
CA GLY A 1185 12.67 39.16 7.43
C GLY A 1185 11.34 39.82 7.84
N PRO A 1186 11.03 41.03 7.33
CA PRO A 1186 9.77 41.72 7.60
C PRO A 1186 8.57 41.01 6.95
N GLY A 1187 7.46 40.85 7.68
CA GLY A 1187 6.26 40.18 7.18
C GLY A 1187 6.44 38.67 6.98
N ASN A 1188 7.21 38.02 7.85
CA ASN A 1188 7.39 36.57 7.82
C ASN A 1188 6.20 35.82 8.47
N ASP A 1189 5.90 34.63 7.97
CA ASP A 1189 4.84 33.74 8.47
C ASP A 1189 5.16 33.16 9.86
N LEU A 1190 6.46 33.02 10.17
CA LEU A 1190 6.96 32.47 11.43
C LEU A 1190 6.50 33.31 12.65
N ASN A 1191 6.31 34.62 12.48
CA ASN A 1191 5.72 35.51 13.46
C ASN A 1191 4.24 35.19 13.75
N LEU A 1192 3.47 34.70 12.77
CA LEU A 1192 2.07 34.28 12.98
C LEU A 1192 2.03 32.95 13.73
N LEU A 1193 2.88 31.99 13.35
CA LEU A 1193 3.03 30.71 14.04
C LEU A 1193 3.35 30.89 15.53
N PHE A 1194 4.44 31.60 15.87
CA PHE A 1194 4.79 31.87 17.26
C PHE A 1194 3.81 32.84 17.93
N GLY A 1195 3.24 33.80 17.20
CA GLY A 1195 2.21 34.68 17.70
C GLY A 1195 1.03 33.91 18.27
N ASN A 1196 0.49 32.96 17.50
CA ASN A 1196 -0.61 32.08 17.90
C ASN A 1196 -0.28 31.27 19.15
N ILE A 1197 0.88 30.62 19.18
CA ILE A 1197 1.35 29.85 20.34
C ILE A 1197 1.42 30.74 21.59
N MET A 1198 1.98 31.95 21.48
CA MET A 1198 2.19 32.86 22.60
C MET A 1198 0.92 33.52 23.14
N VAL A 1199 -0.15 33.63 22.34
CA VAL A 1199 -1.46 34.21 22.74
C VAL A 1199 -2.56 33.16 22.96
N HIS A 1200 -2.28 31.87 22.77
CA HIS A 1200 -3.28 30.81 22.93
C HIS A 1200 -3.85 30.79 24.37
N PRO A 1201 -5.18 30.76 24.59
CA PRO A 1201 -5.78 30.94 25.92
C PRO A 1201 -5.48 29.86 26.98
N LEU A 1202 -4.73 28.80 26.64
CA LEU A 1202 -4.23 27.79 27.59
C LEU A 1202 -2.71 27.89 27.84
N ASN A 1203 -2.04 28.89 27.27
CA ASN A 1203 -0.60 29.13 27.43
C ASN A 1203 -0.34 30.26 28.45
N ASP A 1204 -0.82 30.10 29.69
CA ASP A 1204 -0.81 31.12 30.75
C ASP A 1204 0.56 31.75 31.05
N ASN A 1205 1.65 31.08 30.66
CA ASN A 1205 3.03 31.53 30.88
C ASN A 1205 3.72 32.05 29.60
N SER A 1206 3.01 32.15 28.48
CA SER A 1206 3.55 32.46 27.14
C SER A 1206 4.83 31.66 26.83
N ASN A 1207 4.73 30.35 26.97
CA ASN A 1207 5.80 29.41 26.62
C ASN A 1207 5.87 29.22 25.10
N ALA A 1208 6.99 29.54 24.47
CA ALA A 1208 7.20 29.38 23.02
C ALA A 1208 7.21 27.90 22.56
N ASN A 1209 7.35 26.95 23.49
CA ASN A 1209 7.26 25.51 23.24
C ASN A 1209 5.87 24.93 23.60
N PHE A 1210 4.85 25.77 23.80
CA PHE A 1210 3.47 25.29 23.97
C PHE A 1210 2.94 24.74 22.63
N VAL A 1211 2.13 23.69 22.71
CA VAL A 1211 1.50 23.05 21.54
C VAL A 1211 0.00 23.33 21.58
N ILE A 1212 -0.53 23.93 20.52
CA ILE A 1212 -1.98 24.04 20.32
C ILE A 1212 -2.45 22.71 19.72
N TYR A 1213 -3.42 22.05 20.34
CA TYR A 1213 -3.99 20.79 19.84
C TYR A 1213 -5.39 21.01 19.26
N GLY A 1214 -5.62 20.45 18.07
CA GLY A 1214 -6.94 20.35 17.47
C GLY A 1214 -7.80 19.29 18.18
N ALA A 1215 -9.05 19.62 18.47
CA ALA A 1215 -9.99 18.73 19.16
C ALA A 1215 -10.83 17.87 18.21
N VAL A 1216 -10.78 18.13 16.90
CA VAL A 1216 -11.46 17.28 15.91
C VAL A 1216 -10.82 15.89 15.92
N PRO A 1217 -11.60 14.80 16.06
CA PRO A 1217 -11.08 13.44 15.94
C PRO A 1217 -10.37 13.17 14.61
N ARG A 1218 -9.55 12.11 14.60
CA ARG A 1218 -8.76 11.66 13.45
C ARG A 1218 -9.13 10.23 13.09
#